data_AF-A0A7Y7TSS9-F1
#
_entry.id   AF-A0A7Y7TSS9-F1
#
_cell.length_a   1.000
_cell.length_b   1.000
_cell.length_c   1.000
_cell.angle_alpha   90.00
_cell.angle_beta   90.00
_cell.angle_gamma   90.00
#
_symmetry.space_group_name_H-M   'P 1'
#
loop_
_entity.id
_entity.type
_entity.pdbx_description
1 polymer ?
#
loop_
_entity_poly.entity_id
_entity_poly.type
_entity_poly.pdbx_seq_one_letter_code
_entity_poly.pdbx_strand_id
1 'polypeptide(L)'
;MKFRIPQLIILPFAFLFICQVANSQIPKGFSYQTVIRNSSGQPLASQDVSIRITLTNDTGTPVYYSETHSKTTTPQGIINLTIGAGVAQNQGDINNVVWKDGNIWVKVEVDKKDGAGYISMGLTQLQSVPYAQYAVNGTWASAHTVTSSATAGPDDPIFEVKNKDGNVVLGVYQGGVRVYVEDAVIKGAKGGFAVGGLSNQAKASTEYFRITPDSARIWIKEVPSIKGAKGGFAVGGLSNKKLTDNDYFNVSPVSTPLIINDNAQLLWYPLKEAFLVGRVQVLDPADVGFNSFSSGYHSKAKGDYSQAMGYNTVASNTYATAIGESCLASGLYSFAFGSQAQATNTNNIAIGYQTESSGSSDCYAFGKLAKVLSNSSNSYAFGNSAQVLSYSTNSYALGNTSLVTGSTDCYAFGTNASVSGGLNSYAIGSNSKVAYGSNTAWGSYAIGDNAECYGQRAYALGSHARALNNDAIAFGTNTKSTAYVSIAIGANGSNPDTTYATGQASIAVGYAANSGGQSSISLGTRSVASSNYSVALGNQAQATAINATAIGNGAIANANNKVRIGNTAVSVIEGQVAFTSASDMRLKKNIKDLNSGLDFILKLRPVEFQMKQGDDKINYGFIAQDIEKLIGTNNSMLTIGGDADRTLGLRYTDFIAPLVKALQEQQVQIDALKAENAQLKNDAKEIQDLKAELEAIKKMLKK
;
A
#
# COMPACT_ATOMS: atom_id res chain seq x y z
N MET A 1 -21.05 8.28 -10.52
CA MET A 1 -20.34 8.82 -9.34
C MET A 1 -19.03 9.44 -9.83
N LYS A 2 -18.96 10.77 -9.96
CA LYS A 2 -17.77 11.49 -10.45
C LYS A 2 -16.78 11.66 -9.29
N PHE A 3 -15.63 10.99 -9.35
CA PHE A 3 -14.57 11.18 -8.35
C PHE A 3 -13.79 12.46 -8.65
N ARG A 4 -13.89 13.43 -7.74
CA ARG A 4 -13.08 14.66 -7.73
C ARG A 4 -11.69 14.34 -7.22
N ILE A 5 -10.67 14.74 -7.98
CA ILE A 5 -9.25 14.73 -7.60
C ILE A 5 -9.04 15.82 -6.53
N PRO A 6 -8.43 15.53 -5.36
CA PRO A 6 -8.20 16.55 -4.34
C PRO A 6 -7.03 17.47 -4.72
N GLN A 7 -7.30 18.78 -4.66
CA GLN A 7 -6.44 19.91 -5.00
C GLN A 7 -5.28 20.14 -4.00
N LEU A 8 -4.53 19.10 -3.61
CA LEU A 8 -3.50 19.20 -2.58
C LEU A 8 -2.04 19.16 -3.10
N ILE A 9 -1.82 19.39 -4.40
CA ILE A 9 -0.49 19.31 -5.04
C ILE A 9 0.02 20.69 -5.55
N ILE A 10 -0.76 21.77 -5.40
CA ILE A 10 -0.39 23.09 -5.96
C ILE A 10 0.37 23.98 -4.95
N LEU A 11 0.35 23.67 -3.65
CA LEU A 11 1.00 24.50 -2.63
C LEU A 11 2.55 24.45 -2.56
N PRO A 12 3.28 23.36 -2.93
CA PRO A 12 4.73 23.37 -2.86
C PRO A 12 5.41 24.04 -4.07
N PHE A 13 4.66 24.37 -5.14
CA PHE A 13 5.21 25.06 -6.32
C PHE A 13 5.13 26.61 -6.24
N ALA A 14 4.23 27.16 -5.42
CA ALA A 14 4.07 28.61 -5.26
C ALA A 14 5.11 29.24 -4.30
N PHE A 15 5.79 28.43 -3.49
CA PHE A 15 6.81 28.92 -2.54
C PHE A 15 8.21 29.07 -3.16
N LEU A 16 8.40 28.62 -4.41
CA LEU A 16 9.68 28.65 -5.12
C LEU A 16 9.93 29.95 -5.93
N PHE A 17 9.04 30.95 -5.88
CA PHE A 17 9.10 32.11 -6.79
C PHE A 17 9.02 33.51 -6.16
N ILE A 18 9.08 33.66 -4.82
CA ILE A 18 8.91 34.98 -4.16
C ILE A 18 10.17 35.55 -3.48
N CYS A 19 11.28 34.83 -3.38
CA CYS A 19 12.49 35.33 -2.71
C CYS A 19 13.59 35.76 -3.68
N GLN A 20 13.38 36.76 -4.54
CA GLN A 20 14.47 37.57 -5.12
C GLN A 20 14.00 38.95 -5.63
N VAL A 21 13.64 39.88 -4.72
CA VAL A 21 13.92 41.32 -4.93
C VAL A 21 14.01 42.02 -3.58
N ALA A 22 15.22 42.19 -3.07
CA ALA A 22 15.52 43.13 -1.98
C ALA A 22 16.81 43.87 -2.36
N ASN A 23 16.66 45.02 -3.03
CA ASN A 23 17.76 45.96 -3.22
C ASN A 23 17.97 46.71 -1.90
N SER A 24 19.03 46.43 -1.16
CA SER A 24 19.51 47.35 -0.12
C SER A 24 20.19 48.53 -0.81
N GLN A 25 19.53 49.68 -0.91
CA GLN A 25 20.22 50.91 -1.27
C GLN A 25 20.93 51.48 -0.04
N ILE A 26 22.20 51.84 -0.22
CA ILE A 26 23.00 52.58 0.76
C ILE A 26 22.31 53.94 0.98
N PRO A 27 22.08 54.41 2.23
CA PRO A 27 21.50 55.72 2.49
C PRO A 27 22.37 56.84 1.91
N LYS A 28 21.81 57.67 1.03
CA LYS A 28 22.54 58.76 0.33
C LYS A 28 22.23 60.14 0.96
N GLY A 29 22.69 60.36 2.18
CA GLY A 29 22.52 61.65 2.87
C GLY A 29 23.25 61.73 4.20
N PHE A 30 23.27 62.91 4.81
CA PHE A 30 23.91 63.14 6.11
C PHE A 30 22.94 63.75 7.13
N SER A 31 23.12 63.42 8.41
CA SER A 31 22.19 63.85 9.46
C SER A 31 22.39 65.32 9.83
N TYR A 32 21.28 66.02 10.07
CA TYR A 32 21.23 67.41 10.52
C TYR A 32 20.19 67.54 11.62
N GLN A 33 20.59 68.18 12.73
CA GLN A 33 19.73 68.46 13.88
C GLN A 33 19.80 69.96 14.19
N THR A 34 18.66 70.59 14.45
CA THR A 34 18.61 72.00 14.84
C THR A 34 17.42 72.28 15.76
N VAL A 35 17.45 73.42 16.47
CA VAL A 35 16.37 73.91 17.32
C VAL A 35 15.70 75.09 16.63
N ILE A 36 14.40 74.97 16.36
CA ILE A 36 13.61 76.04 15.76
C ILE A 36 13.06 76.94 16.88
N ARG A 37 13.31 78.25 16.77
CA ARG A 37 12.89 79.27 17.74
C ARG A 37 11.99 80.31 17.08
N ASN A 38 11.11 80.94 17.85
CA ASN A 38 10.34 82.09 17.40
C ASN A 38 11.19 83.38 17.37
N SER A 39 10.63 84.48 16.86
CA SER A 39 11.30 85.80 16.77
C SER A 39 11.69 86.39 18.14
N SER A 40 11.14 85.87 19.24
CA SER A 40 11.47 86.22 20.63
C SER A 40 12.57 85.34 21.23
N GLY A 41 13.14 84.40 20.46
CA GLY A 41 14.20 83.48 20.89
C GLY A 41 13.73 82.26 21.68
N GLN A 42 12.42 82.06 21.87
CA GLN A 42 11.86 80.90 22.56
C GLN A 42 11.71 79.71 21.61
N PRO A 43 12.00 78.47 22.04
CA PRO A 43 11.80 77.28 21.20
C PRO A 43 10.33 77.12 20.77
N LEU A 44 10.10 76.76 19.50
CA LEU A 44 8.79 76.39 19.00
C LEU A 44 8.50 74.94 19.39
N ALA A 45 7.93 74.75 20.58
CA ALA A 45 7.63 73.43 21.13
C ALA A 45 6.44 72.77 20.40
N SER A 46 6.61 71.51 19.97
CA SER A 46 5.53 70.64 19.48
C SER A 46 4.66 71.22 18.36
N GLN A 47 5.30 71.87 17.38
CA GLN A 47 4.62 72.50 16.25
C GLN A 47 5.05 71.89 14.91
N ASP A 48 4.11 71.75 13.98
CA ASP A 48 4.39 71.36 12.60
C ASP A 48 5.08 72.50 11.85
N VAL A 49 6.24 72.22 11.28
CA VAL A 49 7.02 73.17 10.49
C VAL A 49 7.44 72.55 9.15
N SER A 50 7.52 73.39 8.12
CA SER A 50 8.14 73.01 6.85
C SER A 50 9.53 73.62 6.78
N ILE A 51 10.55 72.79 6.54
CA ILE A 51 11.94 73.23 6.43
C ILE A 51 12.40 73.03 4.99
N ARG A 52 12.98 74.09 4.42
CA ARG A 52 13.69 74.03 3.15
C ARG A 52 15.19 74.08 3.42
N ILE A 53 15.90 73.11 2.85
CA ILE A 53 17.36 73.03 2.89
C ILE A 53 17.87 73.27 1.49
N THR A 54 18.82 74.19 1.36
CA THR A 54 19.44 74.50 0.07
C THR A 54 20.96 74.49 0.21
N LEU A 55 21.61 73.72 -0.65
CA LEU A 55 23.07 73.69 -0.78
C LEU A 55 23.49 74.69 -1.85
N THR A 56 24.39 75.59 -1.48
CA THR A 56 24.82 76.73 -2.30
C THR A 56 26.25 77.13 -1.93
N ASN A 57 26.78 78.22 -2.48
CA ASN A 57 28.06 78.80 -2.08
C ASN A 57 27.86 79.86 -0.98
N ASP A 58 28.93 80.55 -0.60
CA ASP A 58 28.97 81.62 0.40
C ASP A 58 28.08 82.83 0.08
N THR A 59 27.70 83.02 -1.19
CA THR A 59 26.83 84.13 -1.64
C THR A 59 25.36 83.72 -1.78
N GLY A 60 25.04 82.43 -1.66
CA GLY A 60 23.69 81.91 -1.83
C GLY A 60 23.25 81.66 -3.29
N THR A 61 24.15 81.80 -4.28
CA THR A 61 23.89 81.50 -5.70
C THR A 61 25.21 81.14 -6.43
N PRO A 62 25.28 80.07 -7.24
CA PRO A 62 24.19 79.21 -7.69
C PRO A 62 23.69 78.26 -6.59
N VAL A 63 22.43 77.86 -6.72
CA VAL A 63 21.86 76.77 -5.92
C VAL A 63 22.29 75.45 -6.55
N TYR A 64 23.03 74.64 -5.81
CA TYR A 64 23.49 73.34 -6.27
C TYR A 64 22.42 72.26 -6.07
N TYR A 65 21.68 72.32 -4.96
CA TYR A 65 20.64 71.35 -4.62
C TYR A 65 19.65 71.96 -3.62
N SER A 66 18.36 71.62 -3.73
CA SER A 66 17.34 72.07 -2.78
C SER A 66 16.31 70.97 -2.49
N GLU A 67 15.94 70.83 -1.22
CA GLU A 67 14.94 69.86 -0.75
C GLU A 67 14.07 70.44 0.38
N THR A 68 12.92 69.82 0.58
CA THR A 68 11.97 70.19 1.63
C THR A 68 11.62 69.00 2.52
N HIS A 69 11.45 69.29 3.81
CA HIS A 69 11.04 68.35 4.85
C HIS A 69 9.88 68.93 5.65
N SER A 70 8.82 68.16 5.84
CA SER A 70 7.76 68.49 6.79
C SER A 70 7.95 67.67 8.07
N LYS A 71 8.18 68.34 9.20
CA LYS A 71 8.47 67.72 10.49
C LYS A 71 7.77 68.47 11.64
N THR A 72 7.43 67.75 12.69
CA THR A 72 6.94 68.33 13.95
C THR A 72 8.11 68.50 14.92
N THR A 73 8.27 69.69 15.51
CA THR A 73 9.33 69.95 16.49
C THR A 73 9.09 69.20 17.80
N THR A 74 10.15 68.87 18.55
CA THR A 74 10.00 68.33 19.92
C THR A 74 9.52 69.42 20.90
N PRO A 75 9.17 69.09 22.17
CA PRO A 75 8.85 70.09 23.18
C PRO A 75 9.99 71.09 23.46
N GLN A 76 11.23 70.76 23.10
CA GLN A 76 12.39 71.64 23.18
C GLN A 76 12.69 72.38 21.86
N GLY A 77 11.81 72.27 20.86
CA GLY A 77 11.95 72.88 19.54
C GLY A 77 12.89 72.15 18.58
N ILE A 78 13.34 70.93 18.88
CA ILE A 78 14.35 70.21 18.08
C ILE A 78 13.70 69.52 16.87
N ILE A 79 14.41 69.49 15.74
CA ILE A 79 14.11 68.64 14.59
C ILE A 79 15.34 67.81 14.21
N ASN A 80 15.09 66.58 13.76
CA ASN A 80 16.10 65.70 13.14
C ASN A 80 15.70 65.42 11.70
N LEU A 81 16.64 65.65 10.78
CA LEU A 81 16.45 65.37 9.36
C LEU A 81 17.73 64.80 8.76
N THR A 82 17.60 64.11 7.64
CA THR A 82 18.74 63.64 6.84
C THR A 82 18.72 64.42 5.54
N ILE A 83 19.75 65.23 5.33
CA ILE A 83 19.89 66.04 4.12
C ILE A 83 20.21 65.11 2.95
N GLY A 84 19.39 65.14 1.90
CA GLY A 84 19.43 64.22 0.75
C GLY A 84 18.36 63.13 0.76
N ALA A 85 17.54 63.06 1.82
CA ALA A 85 16.39 62.17 1.92
C ALA A 85 15.04 62.92 1.88
N GLY A 86 15.06 64.23 1.62
CA GLY A 86 13.86 65.07 1.50
C GLY A 86 13.23 65.01 0.12
N VAL A 87 12.11 65.71 -0.04
CA VAL A 87 11.48 65.88 -1.36
C VAL A 87 12.26 66.97 -2.11
N ALA A 88 12.93 66.57 -3.19
CA ALA A 88 13.72 67.49 -4.03
C ALA A 88 12.82 68.54 -4.69
N GLN A 89 13.26 69.81 -4.67
CA GLN A 89 12.51 70.95 -5.21
C GLN A 89 13.12 71.37 -6.55
N ASN A 90 12.94 70.57 -7.62
CA ASN A 90 13.21 70.85 -9.05
C ASN A 90 14.52 71.61 -9.43
N GLN A 91 15.52 71.69 -8.56
CA GLN A 91 16.83 72.29 -8.81
C GLN A 91 17.92 71.36 -8.29
N GLY A 92 18.42 70.52 -9.20
CA GLY A 92 19.59 69.65 -8.98
C GLY A 92 19.28 68.27 -8.36
N ASP A 93 20.12 67.30 -8.71
CA ASP A 93 20.28 66.02 -8.02
C ASP A 93 21.42 66.20 -6.98
N ILE A 94 21.28 65.64 -5.78
CA ILE A 94 22.35 65.68 -4.76
C ILE A 94 23.67 65.09 -5.27
N ASN A 95 23.60 64.18 -6.25
CA ASN A 95 24.77 63.62 -6.92
C ASN A 95 25.53 64.64 -7.79
N ASN A 96 24.90 65.77 -8.16
CA ASN A 96 25.49 66.82 -8.99
C ASN A 96 26.02 68.01 -8.20
N VAL A 97 25.95 67.97 -6.86
CA VAL A 97 26.56 68.99 -6.00
C VAL A 97 28.08 68.88 -6.14
N VAL A 98 28.75 70.01 -6.39
CA VAL A 98 30.21 70.06 -6.65
C VAL A 98 30.99 70.01 -5.33
N TRP A 99 30.91 68.88 -4.63
CA TRP A 99 31.52 68.68 -3.31
C TRP A 99 33.04 68.92 -3.29
N LYS A 100 33.71 68.70 -4.43
CA LYS A 100 35.17 68.84 -4.58
C LYS A 100 35.70 70.26 -4.35
N ASP A 101 34.87 71.29 -4.53
CA ASP A 101 35.32 72.68 -4.46
C ASP A 101 35.42 73.19 -3.00
N GLY A 102 34.90 72.42 -2.03
CA GLY A 102 35.02 72.70 -0.58
C GLY A 102 34.21 73.90 -0.07
N ASN A 103 33.73 74.78 -0.96
CA ASN A 103 32.92 75.95 -0.61
C ASN A 103 31.41 75.65 -0.72
N ILE A 104 30.92 74.70 0.08
CA ILE A 104 29.50 74.35 0.14
C ILE A 104 28.89 74.87 1.44
N TRP A 105 27.78 75.59 1.32
CA TRP A 105 27.04 76.21 2.41
C TRP A 105 25.62 75.66 2.44
N VAL A 106 25.12 75.43 3.66
CA VAL A 106 23.75 75.01 3.92
C VAL A 106 22.95 76.26 4.29
N LYS A 107 21.99 76.61 3.44
CA LYS A 107 20.94 77.57 3.76
C LYS A 107 19.76 76.82 4.35
N VAL A 108 19.31 77.24 5.52
CA VAL A 108 18.13 76.67 6.19
C VAL A 108 17.04 77.72 6.25
N GLU A 109 15.86 77.38 5.78
CA GLU A 109 14.70 78.26 5.80
C GLU A 109 13.50 77.51 6.38
N VAL A 110 12.70 78.19 7.20
CA VAL A 110 11.58 77.57 7.92
C VAL A 110 10.30 78.36 7.67
N ASP A 111 9.22 77.66 7.36
CA ASP A 111 7.87 78.20 7.30
C ASP A 111 7.01 77.57 8.41
N LYS A 112 6.25 78.41 9.11
CA LYS A 112 5.22 77.96 10.05
C LYS A 112 3.96 77.69 9.24
N LYS A 113 3.17 76.70 9.64
CA LYS A 113 1.99 76.20 8.88
C LYS A 113 0.90 77.27 8.61
N ASP A 114 1.08 78.48 9.13
CA ASP A 114 0.29 79.69 8.92
C ASP A 114 0.41 80.27 7.50
N GLY A 115 1.36 79.78 6.67
CA GLY A 115 1.47 80.13 5.25
C GLY A 115 2.07 81.51 4.97
N ALA A 116 2.84 82.05 5.93
CA ALA A 116 3.50 83.36 5.80
C ALA A 116 4.80 83.32 4.97
N GLY A 117 5.24 82.15 4.53
CA GLY A 117 6.40 81.95 3.67
C GLY A 117 7.69 81.65 4.45
N TYR A 118 8.67 81.11 3.73
CA TYR A 118 9.94 80.67 4.32
C TYR A 118 10.79 81.85 4.84
N ILE A 119 11.16 81.78 6.13
CA ILE A 119 12.08 82.70 6.78
C ILE A 119 13.47 82.05 6.84
N SER A 120 14.50 82.76 6.39
CA SER A 120 15.88 82.27 6.42
C SER A 120 16.44 82.28 7.84
N MET A 121 16.84 81.11 8.33
CA MET A 121 17.39 80.89 9.66
C MET A 121 18.93 81.04 9.70
N GLY A 122 19.56 81.09 8.53
CA GLY A 122 20.99 81.36 8.39
C GLY A 122 21.63 80.62 7.22
N LEU A 123 22.82 81.09 6.84
CA LEU A 123 23.72 80.42 5.92
C LEU A 123 24.91 79.91 6.74
N THR A 124 25.23 78.63 6.68
CA THR A 124 26.36 78.07 7.43
C THR A 124 27.20 77.18 6.52
N GLN A 125 28.52 77.37 6.54
CA GLN A 125 29.43 76.55 5.75
C GLN A 125 29.39 75.11 6.26
N LEU A 126 29.23 74.16 5.33
CA LEU A 126 29.36 72.76 5.65
C LEU A 126 30.84 72.44 5.79
N GLN A 127 31.30 72.30 7.03
CA GLN A 127 32.68 71.90 7.32
C GLN A 127 32.89 70.44 6.95
N SER A 128 34.08 70.13 6.44
CA SER A 128 34.47 68.74 6.15
C SER A 128 34.59 67.94 7.45
N VAL A 129 34.09 66.70 7.44
CA VAL A 129 34.21 65.79 8.58
C VAL A 129 35.68 65.35 8.73
N PRO A 130 36.25 65.22 9.94
CA PRO A 130 37.65 64.83 10.13
C PRO A 130 38.07 63.53 9.41
N TYR A 131 37.15 62.58 9.24
CA TYR A 131 37.39 61.35 8.47
C TYR A 131 37.54 61.60 6.96
N ALA A 132 36.88 62.64 6.43
CA ALA A 132 37.09 63.12 5.06
C ALA A 132 38.37 63.97 4.94
N GLN A 133 38.78 64.69 5.99
CA GLN A 133 40.09 65.37 6.01
C GLN A 133 41.28 64.39 6.10
N TYR A 134 41.10 63.22 6.71
CA TYR A 134 42.11 62.14 6.65
C TYR A 134 42.28 61.57 5.22
N ALA A 135 41.26 61.68 4.37
CA ALA A 135 41.37 61.41 2.94
C ALA A 135 41.96 62.58 2.11
N VAL A 136 42.04 63.80 2.67
CA VAL A 136 42.70 64.98 2.06
C VAL A 136 44.19 65.06 2.43
N ASN A 137 44.60 64.50 3.57
CA ASN A 137 46.02 64.39 3.96
C ASN A 137 46.69 63.08 3.54
N GLY A 138 45.96 62.18 2.86
CA GLY A 138 46.52 61.09 2.07
C GLY A 138 46.79 61.59 0.65
N THR A 139 48.05 61.89 0.34
CA THR A 139 48.53 62.48 -0.93
C THR A 139 48.25 61.64 -2.18
N TRP A 140 47.00 61.55 -2.65
CA TRP A 140 46.65 61.03 -3.98
C TRP A 140 45.41 61.74 -4.54
N ALA A 141 45.48 63.06 -4.69
CA ALA A 141 44.46 63.84 -5.40
C ALA A 141 45.10 64.85 -6.36
N SER A 142 45.68 64.33 -7.44
CA SER A 142 45.67 64.96 -8.75
C SER A 142 45.91 63.85 -9.76
N ALA A 143 44.87 63.52 -10.52
CA ALA A 143 44.97 62.67 -11.69
C ALA A 143 46.06 63.24 -12.62
N HIS A 144 47.27 62.69 -12.53
CA HIS A 144 48.22 62.75 -13.62
C HIS A 144 47.77 61.69 -14.61
N THR A 145 46.76 62.01 -15.42
CA THR A 145 46.47 61.21 -16.61
C THR A 145 47.60 61.50 -17.60
N VAL A 146 48.67 60.73 -17.51
CA VAL A 146 49.77 60.82 -18.47
C VAL A 146 49.26 60.21 -19.77
N THR A 147 48.93 61.08 -20.71
CA THR A 147 48.37 60.71 -22.01
C THR A 147 49.48 60.86 -23.04
N SER A 148 49.76 59.80 -23.78
CA SER A 148 50.80 59.79 -24.81
C SER A 148 50.51 60.80 -25.93
N SER A 149 51.53 61.28 -26.63
CA SER A 149 51.34 61.99 -27.91
C SER A 149 50.60 61.14 -28.95
N ALA A 150 49.73 61.76 -29.74
CA ALA A 150 48.97 61.08 -30.81
C ALA A 150 49.84 60.53 -31.96
N THR A 151 51.12 60.92 -32.01
CA THR A 151 52.10 60.46 -33.02
C THR A 151 53.19 59.55 -32.43
N ALA A 152 53.10 59.21 -31.14
CA ALA A 152 54.09 58.36 -30.45
C ALA A 152 54.02 56.90 -30.95
N GLY A 153 55.17 56.33 -31.27
CA GLY A 153 55.32 54.93 -31.65
C GLY A 153 55.19 53.98 -30.45
N PRO A 154 55.10 52.66 -30.69
CA PRO A 154 54.88 51.66 -29.63
C PRO A 154 55.95 51.62 -28.53
N ASP A 155 57.17 52.06 -28.84
CA ASP A 155 58.33 52.08 -27.94
C ASP A 155 58.63 53.47 -27.34
N ASP A 156 57.82 54.48 -27.65
CA ASP A 156 57.92 55.79 -27.01
C ASP A 156 57.26 55.74 -25.62
N PRO A 157 57.96 56.14 -24.54
CA PRO A 157 57.42 56.06 -23.20
C PRO A 157 56.31 57.09 -23.00
N ILE A 158 55.15 56.62 -22.52
CA ILE A 158 54.08 57.47 -22.00
C ILE A 158 54.54 58.09 -20.68
N PHE A 159 55.16 57.29 -19.82
CA PHE A 159 55.67 57.69 -18.52
C PHE A 159 56.95 56.90 -18.21
N GLU A 160 58.04 57.57 -17.86
CA GLU A 160 59.29 56.91 -17.50
C GLU A 160 59.84 57.44 -16.17
N VAL A 161 60.32 56.53 -15.34
CA VAL A 161 61.10 56.81 -14.14
C VAL A 161 62.52 56.39 -14.44
N LYS A 162 63.44 57.35 -14.41
CA LYS A 162 64.87 57.14 -14.67
C LYS A 162 65.67 57.17 -13.37
N ASN A 163 66.75 56.38 -13.29
CA ASN A 163 67.70 56.43 -12.19
C ASN A 163 68.64 57.66 -12.32
N LYS A 164 69.53 57.88 -11.34
CA LYS A 164 70.45 59.04 -11.31
C LYS A 164 71.37 59.15 -12.55
N ASP A 165 71.58 58.03 -13.25
CA ASP A 165 72.46 57.92 -14.41
C ASP A 165 71.68 58.06 -15.74
N GLY A 166 70.35 58.26 -15.67
CA GLY A 166 69.48 58.50 -16.83
C GLY A 166 68.84 57.26 -17.45
N ASN A 167 69.07 56.07 -16.89
CA ASN A 167 68.49 54.80 -17.38
C ASN A 167 67.06 54.62 -16.87
N VAL A 168 66.13 54.17 -17.73
CA VAL A 168 64.73 53.90 -17.34
C VAL A 168 64.67 52.67 -16.45
N VAL A 169 64.09 52.79 -15.25
CA VAL A 169 63.86 51.70 -14.28
C VAL A 169 62.40 51.27 -14.20
N LEU A 170 61.47 52.17 -14.55
CA LEU A 170 60.05 51.88 -14.73
C LEU A 170 59.54 52.69 -15.92
N GLY A 171 59.11 52.04 -16.99
CA GLY A 171 58.56 52.70 -18.17
C GLY A 171 57.18 52.18 -18.51
N VAL A 172 56.20 53.06 -18.65
CA VAL A 172 54.87 52.79 -19.21
C VAL A 172 54.91 53.24 -20.66
N TYR A 173 54.70 52.32 -21.58
CA TYR A 173 54.69 52.54 -23.03
C TYR A 173 53.30 52.27 -23.59
N GLN A 174 53.04 52.70 -24.82
CA GLN A 174 51.79 52.43 -25.53
C GLN A 174 51.43 50.94 -25.58
N GLY A 175 52.46 50.07 -25.65
CA GLY A 175 52.30 48.62 -25.70
C GLY A 175 52.32 47.89 -24.35
N GLY A 176 52.54 48.58 -23.22
CA GLY A 176 52.57 47.95 -21.90
C GLY A 176 53.54 48.57 -20.89
N VAL A 177 53.59 48.00 -19.69
CA VAL A 177 54.48 48.45 -18.61
C VAL A 177 55.74 47.59 -18.58
N ARG A 178 56.92 48.22 -18.65
CA ARG A 178 58.23 47.58 -18.51
C ARG A 178 58.86 48.05 -17.20
N VAL A 179 59.37 47.10 -16.42
CA VAL A 179 60.19 47.39 -15.23
C VAL A 179 61.58 46.88 -15.54
N TYR A 180 62.56 47.78 -15.56
CA TYR A 180 63.95 47.43 -15.79
C TYR A 180 64.65 47.38 -14.44
N VAL A 181 65.21 46.22 -14.12
CA VAL A 181 66.05 46.03 -12.94
C VAL A 181 67.48 45.89 -13.45
N GLU A 182 68.38 46.78 -13.05
CA GLU A 182 69.81 46.63 -13.37
C GLU A 182 70.35 45.38 -12.67
N ASP A 183 70.83 44.42 -13.46
CA ASP A 183 71.56 43.25 -12.96
C ASP A 183 73.04 43.64 -12.81
N ALA A 184 73.34 44.38 -11.75
CA ALA A 184 74.72 44.49 -11.29
C ALA A 184 75.15 43.14 -10.71
N VAL A 185 76.21 42.58 -11.27
CA VAL A 185 76.83 41.31 -10.89
C VAL A 185 76.93 41.19 -9.37
N ILE A 186 76.01 40.46 -8.73
CA ILE A 186 76.18 39.56 -7.59
C ILE A 186 74.80 38.97 -7.24
N LYS A 187 74.75 37.63 -7.25
CA LYS A 187 73.58 36.78 -6.97
C LYS A 187 72.87 37.16 -5.66
N GLY A 188 71.68 37.74 -5.77
CA GLY A 188 70.66 37.78 -4.72
C GLY A 188 69.50 36.87 -5.09
N ALA A 189 69.39 35.72 -4.43
CA ALA A 189 68.36 34.72 -4.70
C ALA A 189 66.98 35.15 -4.14
N LYS A 190 66.06 35.52 -5.03
CA LYS A 190 64.57 35.61 -4.91
C LYS A 190 63.96 37.01 -4.77
N GLY A 191 63.07 37.31 -5.73
CA GLY A 191 61.95 38.24 -5.65
C GLY A 191 60.99 37.97 -6.83
N GLY A 192 59.78 37.43 -6.57
CA GLY A 192 58.73 37.18 -7.59
C GLY A 192 58.01 38.48 -7.98
N PHE A 193 57.34 38.62 -9.14
CA PHE A 193 56.20 37.85 -9.67
C PHE A 193 56.24 37.92 -11.22
N ALA A 194 56.19 36.78 -11.94
CA ALA A 194 56.19 36.78 -13.41
C ALA A 194 55.08 35.90 -13.99
N VAL A 195 54.24 36.48 -14.86
CA VAL A 195 53.36 35.78 -15.78
C VAL A 195 53.80 36.13 -17.20
N GLY A 196 54.50 35.21 -17.86
CA GLY A 196 54.97 35.37 -19.24
C GLY A 196 55.91 34.25 -19.66
N GLY A 197 55.99 33.95 -20.95
CA GLY A 197 56.99 33.05 -21.54
C GLY A 197 58.19 33.83 -22.08
N LEU A 198 59.41 33.31 -21.90
CA LEU A 198 60.63 33.83 -22.52
C LEU A 198 60.81 33.19 -23.91
N SER A 199 60.86 34.02 -24.96
CA SER A 199 61.10 33.59 -26.34
C SER A 199 61.94 34.64 -27.06
N ASN A 200 62.92 34.18 -27.85
CA ASN A 200 63.87 35.04 -28.55
C ASN A 200 63.38 35.47 -29.95
N GLN A 201 62.09 35.28 -30.26
CA GLN A 201 61.50 35.53 -31.59
C GLN A 201 60.05 36.07 -31.46
N ALA A 202 59.69 37.01 -32.35
CA ALA A 202 58.44 37.76 -32.32
C ALA A 202 57.20 36.92 -32.69
N LYS A 203 56.15 36.94 -31.86
CA LYS A 203 54.79 36.52 -32.23
C LYS A 203 53.71 37.37 -31.55
N ALA A 204 52.56 37.46 -32.21
CA ALA A 204 51.42 38.33 -31.91
C ALA A 204 50.84 38.19 -30.50
N SER A 205 50.19 39.27 -30.03
CA SER A 205 49.60 39.42 -28.69
C SER A 205 48.68 38.26 -28.33
N THR A 206 48.97 37.60 -27.21
CA THR A 206 48.09 36.59 -26.59
C THR A 206 47.94 36.92 -25.11
N GLU A 207 46.71 36.85 -24.60
CA GLU A 207 46.38 37.07 -23.19
C GLU A 207 46.81 35.85 -22.37
N TYR A 208 47.62 36.03 -21.32
CA TYR A 208 48.18 34.92 -20.51
C TYR A 208 47.58 34.82 -19.11
N PHE A 209 46.89 35.85 -18.66
CA PHE A 209 46.26 35.90 -17.35
C PHE A 209 45.07 36.84 -17.40
N ARG A 210 43.89 36.29 -17.10
CA ARG A 210 42.64 37.03 -16.98
C ARG A 210 42.04 36.77 -15.61
N ILE A 211 41.73 37.85 -14.90
CA ILE A 211 40.88 37.83 -13.71
C ILE A 211 39.57 38.53 -14.08
N THR A 212 38.46 37.84 -13.87
CA THR A 212 37.12 38.43 -13.80
C THR A 212 36.54 38.18 -12.40
N PRO A 213 35.44 38.86 -12.00
CA PRO A 213 34.82 38.60 -10.69
C PRO A 213 34.41 37.12 -10.50
N ASP A 214 34.15 36.41 -11.60
CA ASP A 214 33.57 35.06 -11.61
C ASP A 214 34.62 33.95 -11.86
N SER A 215 35.84 34.28 -12.31
CA SER A 215 36.92 33.29 -12.47
C SER A 215 38.32 33.90 -12.62
N ALA A 216 39.35 33.17 -12.16
CA ALA A 216 40.75 33.38 -12.52
C ALA A 216 41.20 32.25 -13.46
N ARG A 217 41.66 32.58 -14.67
CA ARG A 217 42.11 31.58 -15.66
C ARG A 217 43.53 31.84 -16.11
N ILE A 218 44.28 30.74 -16.28
CA ILE A 218 45.66 30.73 -16.77
C ILE A 218 45.68 29.87 -18.04
N TRP A 219 46.10 30.44 -19.17
CA TRP A 219 46.20 29.72 -20.44
C TRP A 219 47.65 29.36 -20.77
N ILE A 220 47.87 28.10 -21.16
CA ILE A 220 49.14 27.62 -21.71
C ILE A 220 48.84 27.11 -23.11
N LYS A 221 49.57 27.60 -24.12
CA LYS A 221 49.35 27.23 -25.53
C LYS A 221 50.10 25.93 -25.84
N GLU A 222 49.39 24.86 -26.20
CA GLU A 222 49.99 23.74 -26.95
C GLU A 222 49.80 23.99 -28.45
N VAL A 223 50.91 24.18 -29.17
CA VAL A 223 50.92 24.13 -30.63
C VAL A 223 51.57 22.80 -31.02
N PRO A 224 50.99 21.99 -31.93
CA PRO A 224 51.28 20.55 -31.98
C PRO A 224 52.64 20.14 -32.57
N SER A 225 53.59 21.06 -32.80
CA SER A 225 54.77 20.72 -33.61
C SER A 225 56.13 21.29 -33.22
N ILE A 226 56.32 22.00 -32.10
CA ILE A 226 57.69 22.21 -31.57
C ILE A 226 57.71 22.37 -30.04
N LYS A 227 58.58 21.61 -29.37
CA LYS A 227 58.80 21.57 -27.91
C LYS A 227 59.39 22.88 -27.35
N GLY A 228 58.70 23.50 -26.38
CA GLY A 228 59.24 24.54 -25.50
C GLY A 228 59.62 23.97 -24.12
N ALA A 229 60.75 24.40 -23.56
CA ALA A 229 61.45 23.74 -22.44
C ALA A 229 61.03 24.18 -21.01
N LYS A 230 59.73 24.15 -20.70
CA LYS A 230 59.05 24.34 -19.38
C LYS A 230 58.43 25.74 -19.13
N GLY A 231 57.12 25.74 -18.90
CA GLY A 231 56.38 26.76 -18.15
C GLY A 231 55.80 26.13 -16.89
N GLY A 232 55.64 26.88 -15.79
CA GLY A 232 55.16 26.30 -14.53
C GLY A 232 54.47 27.32 -13.61
N PHE A 233 53.50 26.83 -12.84
CA PHE A 233 52.77 27.51 -11.77
C PHE A 233 53.25 26.92 -10.43
N ALA A 234 53.71 27.75 -9.49
CA ALA A 234 54.35 27.28 -8.24
C ALA A 234 53.53 27.66 -7.01
N VAL A 235 53.26 26.67 -6.15
CA VAL A 235 52.59 26.87 -4.86
C VAL A 235 53.36 26.12 -3.77
N GLY A 236 53.75 26.82 -2.69
CA GLY A 236 54.56 26.26 -1.61
C GLY A 236 54.62 27.12 -0.34
N GLY A 237 54.78 26.49 0.82
CA GLY A 237 55.06 27.14 2.11
C GLY A 237 56.56 27.33 2.40
N LEU A 238 56.93 28.41 3.08
CA LEU A 238 58.32 28.70 3.49
C LEU A 238 58.66 27.98 4.80
N SER A 239 59.48 26.93 4.74
CA SER A 239 60.02 26.25 5.92
C SER A 239 61.50 25.90 5.72
N ASN A 240 62.29 26.01 6.80
CA ASN A 240 63.73 25.73 6.82
C ASN A 240 64.02 24.23 7.12
N LYS A 241 63.01 23.35 7.07
CA LYS A 241 63.14 21.89 7.19
C LYS A 241 62.33 21.16 6.11
N LYS A 242 62.88 20.04 5.61
CA LYS A 242 62.18 19.05 4.78
C LYS A 242 61.07 18.41 5.62
N LEU A 243 59.82 18.74 5.34
CA LEU A 243 58.67 17.91 5.70
C LEU A 243 58.22 17.17 4.44
N THR A 244 57.78 15.93 4.59
CA THR A 244 57.19 15.11 3.52
C THR A 244 55.78 15.60 3.20
N ASP A 245 55.54 15.84 1.90
CA ASP A 245 54.28 16.07 1.19
C ASP A 245 53.17 16.85 1.92
N ASN A 246 53.16 18.17 1.77
CA ASN A 246 51.96 18.99 1.95
C ASN A 246 51.57 19.61 0.60
N ASP A 247 50.33 19.38 0.18
CA ASP A 247 49.72 19.93 -1.02
C ASP A 247 49.35 21.41 -0.74
N TYR A 248 50.10 22.37 -1.28
CA TYR A 248 49.97 23.78 -0.87
C TYR A 248 48.84 24.52 -1.59
N PHE A 249 48.33 24.00 -2.71
CA PHE A 249 47.19 24.53 -3.45
C PHE A 249 46.78 23.55 -4.53
N ASN A 250 45.64 22.90 -4.32
CA ASN A 250 45.02 22.00 -5.26
C ASN A 250 43.64 22.56 -5.61
N VAL A 251 43.55 23.23 -6.76
CA VAL A 251 42.29 23.56 -7.40
C VAL A 251 42.29 22.86 -8.75
N SER A 252 42.06 21.57 -8.70
CA SER A 252 41.97 20.72 -9.88
C SER A 252 40.56 20.12 -9.94
N PRO A 253 39.90 20.13 -11.11
CA PRO A 253 38.78 19.24 -11.40
C PRO A 253 39.35 17.82 -11.61
N VAL A 254 40.10 17.31 -10.62
CA VAL A 254 41.08 16.22 -10.75
C VAL A 254 40.52 15.12 -11.64
N SER A 255 41.19 14.90 -12.78
CA SER A 255 40.87 13.84 -13.75
C SER A 255 41.26 12.44 -13.25
N THR A 256 42.02 12.37 -12.15
CA THR A 256 42.33 11.15 -11.42
C THR A 256 41.41 10.97 -10.21
N PRO A 257 40.99 9.75 -9.88
CA PRO A 257 40.10 9.50 -8.76
C PRO A 257 40.64 10.08 -7.45
N LEU A 258 39.88 10.97 -6.81
CA LEU A 258 40.24 11.46 -5.49
C LEU A 258 39.93 10.35 -4.48
N ILE A 259 40.95 9.65 -4.00
CA ILE A 259 40.83 8.85 -2.78
C ILE A 259 40.68 9.83 -1.63
N ILE A 260 39.55 9.76 -0.92
CA ILE A 260 39.23 10.64 0.21
C ILE A 260 39.11 9.79 1.45
N ASN A 261 40.06 9.98 2.35
CA ASN A 261 40.15 9.27 3.62
C ASN A 261 39.20 9.91 4.63
N ASP A 262 38.08 9.23 4.89
CA ASP A 262 37.18 9.38 6.05
C ASP A 262 37.19 10.75 6.78
N ASN A 263 36.73 11.81 6.11
CA ASN A 263 36.73 13.17 6.64
C ASN A 263 35.33 13.79 6.63
N ALA A 264 35.05 14.66 7.60
CA ALA A 264 33.87 15.51 7.58
C ALA A 264 34.06 16.66 6.59
N GLN A 265 33.29 16.68 5.49
CA GLN A 265 33.44 17.67 4.43
C GLN A 265 32.17 17.81 3.57
N LEU A 266 32.10 18.91 2.83
CA LEU A 266 31.25 19.06 1.65
C LEU A 266 32.13 18.86 0.43
N LEU A 267 31.74 17.94 -0.45
CA LEU A 267 32.47 17.56 -1.65
C LEU A 267 31.54 17.63 -2.86
N TRP A 268 31.93 18.47 -3.82
CA TRP A 268 31.45 18.39 -5.18
C TRP A 268 32.44 17.53 -5.97
N TYR A 269 31.98 16.46 -6.61
CA TYR A 269 32.79 15.55 -7.43
C TYR A 269 32.45 15.78 -8.92
N PRO A 270 33.16 16.69 -9.62
CA PRO A 270 32.73 17.19 -10.93
C PRO A 270 32.66 16.12 -12.00
N LEU A 271 33.61 15.17 -12.01
CA LEU A 271 33.66 14.08 -13.00
C LEU A 271 32.43 13.15 -12.97
N LYS A 272 31.73 13.12 -11.84
CA LYS A 272 30.53 12.31 -11.65
C LYS A 272 29.29 13.18 -11.47
N GLU A 273 29.41 14.50 -11.52
CA GLU A 273 28.29 15.42 -11.22
C GLU A 273 27.63 15.10 -9.86
N ALA A 274 28.43 14.62 -8.90
CA ALA A 274 27.94 14.06 -7.64
C ALA A 274 28.18 15.00 -6.46
N PHE A 275 27.20 15.06 -5.56
CA PHE A 275 27.26 15.87 -4.34
C PHE A 275 27.31 14.98 -3.11
N LEU A 276 28.40 15.11 -2.33
CA LEU A 276 28.64 14.31 -1.13
C LEU A 276 28.83 15.24 0.07
N VAL A 277 28.15 14.98 1.18
CA VAL A 277 28.23 15.82 2.39
C VAL A 277 28.20 15.00 3.67
N GLY A 278 28.93 15.47 4.70
CA GLY A 278 29.04 14.79 6.00
C GLY A 278 30.36 14.06 6.12
N ARG A 279 30.40 12.89 6.75
CA ARG A 279 31.62 12.08 6.86
C ARG A 279 31.79 11.21 5.61
N VAL A 280 32.42 11.81 4.61
CA VAL A 280 32.59 11.28 3.26
C VAL A 280 33.83 10.38 3.21
N GLN A 281 33.68 9.22 2.58
CA GLN A 281 34.76 8.28 2.29
C GLN A 281 34.63 7.78 0.85
N VAL A 282 35.67 8.01 0.04
CA VAL A 282 35.76 7.53 -1.34
C VAL A 282 37.07 6.74 -1.46
N LEU A 283 36.98 5.42 -1.52
CA LEU A 283 38.17 4.55 -1.61
C LEU A 283 38.48 4.19 -3.07
N ASP A 284 37.45 4.12 -3.90
CA ASP A 284 37.52 3.85 -5.33
C ASP A 284 36.57 4.81 -6.08
N PRO A 285 36.90 5.30 -7.29
CA PRO A 285 35.96 6.08 -8.12
C PRO A 285 34.61 5.38 -8.38
N ALA A 286 34.54 4.05 -8.28
CA ALA A 286 33.30 3.27 -8.37
C ALA A 286 32.42 3.38 -7.11
N ASP A 287 32.91 3.96 -6.01
CA ASP A 287 32.09 4.26 -4.83
C ASP A 287 31.17 5.48 -5.02
N VAL A 288 31.29 6.18 -6.15
CA VAL A 288 30.50 7.37 -6.50
C VAL A 288 29.85 7.20 -7.87
N GLY A 289 28.53 7.18 -7.90
CA GLY A 289 27.76 7.12 -9.14
C GLY A 289 27.64 8.47 -9.84
N PHE A 290 27.37 8.46 -11.14
CA PHE A 290 27.07 9.70 -11.88
C PHE A 290 25.78 10.35 -11.36
N ASN A 291 25.72 11.68 -11.29
CA ASN A 291 24.56 12.44 -10.80
C ASN A 291 24.02 11.96 -9.44
N SER A 292 24.92 11.48 -8.56
CA SER A 292 24.53 10.88 -7.28
C SER A 292 24.54 11.90 -6.14
N PHE A 293 23.75 11.62 -5.11
CA PHE A 293 23.68 12.43 -3.89
C PHE A 293 23.93 11.55 -2.66
N SER A 294 24.96 11.87 -1.87
CA SER A 294 25.23 11.19 -0.60
C SER A 294 25.29 12.17 0.56
N SER A 295 24.64 11.85 1.68
CA SER A 295 24.72 12.65 2.90
C SER A 295 24.79 11.82 4.19
N GLY A 296 25.48 12.36 5.20
CA GLY A 296 25.53 11.80 6.55
C GLY A 296 26.86 11.12 6.86
N TYR A 297 26.84 10.02 7.63
CA TYR A 297 28.04 9.35 8.12
C TYR A 297 28.26 8.05 7.33
N HIS A 298 29.35 7.95 6.56
CA HIS A 298 29.70 6.75 5.78
C HIS A 298 28.63 6.26 4.77
N SER A 299 27.70 7.12 4.38
CA SER A 299 26.72 6.80 3.33
C SER A 299 27.36 6.82 1.94
N LYS A 300 26.97 5.88 1.06
CA LYS A 300 27.57 5.66 -0.27
C LYS A 300 26.51 5.54 -1.35
N ALA A 301 26.44 6.53 -2.23
CA ALA A 301 25.60 6.53 -3.42
C ALA A 301 26.47 6.11 -4.64
N LYS A 302 26.66 4.80 -4.82
CA LYS A 302 27.57 4.24 -5.84
C LYS A 302 26.92 4.10 -7.22
N GLY A 303 25.61 3.94 -7.27
CA GLY A 303 24.88 3.78 -8.52
C GLY A 303 24.63 5.12 -9.22
N ASP A 304 24.48 5.10 -10.53
CA ASP A 304 24.16 6.32 -11.27
C ASP A 304 22.76 6.83 -10.91
N TYR A 305 22.61 8.14 -10.73
CA TYR A 305 21.40 8.82 -10.25
C TYR A 305 20.92 8.33 -8.87
N SER A 306 21.80 7.70 -8.09
CA SER A 306 21.45 7.11 -6.79
C SER A 306 21.52 8.12 -5.63
N GLN A 307 20.82 7.80 -4.55
CA GLN A 307 20.70 8.64 -3.35
C GLN A 307 20.98 7.82 -2.10
N ALA A 308 21.92 8.27 -1.26
CA ALA A 308 22.22 7.63 0.03
C ALA A 308 22.23 8.67 1.15
N MET A 309 21.39 8.51 2.19
CA MET A 309 21.23 9.52 3.23
C MET A 309 21.15 8.89 4.63
N GLY A 310 22.00 9.32 5.57
CA GLY A 310 21.96 8.88 6.96
C GLY A 310 23.25 8.26 7.47
N TYR A 311 23.18 7.15 8.19
CA TYR A 311 24.32 6.46 8.80
C TYR A 311 24.60 5.13 8.09
N ASN A 312 25.78 4.98 7.51
CA ASN A 312 26.29 3.74 6.90
C ASN A 312 25.36 3.12 5.86
N THR A 313 24.64 3.95 5.10
CA THR A 313 23.69 3.47 4.07
C THR A 313 24.37 3.31 2.71
N VAL A 314 23.93 2.36 1.89
CA VAL A 314 24.52 2.11 0.57
C VAL A 314 23.42 2.00 -0.48
N ALA A 315 23.47 2.88 -1.48
CA ALA A 315 22.68 2.78 -2.71
C ALA A 315 23.62 2.44 -3.88
N SER A 316 23.69 1.17 -4.28
CA SER A 316 24.78 0.66 -5.15
C SER A 316 24.42 0.51 -6.63
N ASN A 317 23.16 0.70 -7.01
CA ASN A 317 22.68 0.46 -8.37
C ASN A 317 21.97 1.69 -8.93
N THR A 318 21.75 1.74 -10.24
CA THR A 318 21.19 2.90 -10.93
C THR A 318 19.79 3.24 -10.40
N TYR A 319 19.53 4.52 -10.14
CA TYR A 319 18.30 5.04 -9.52
C TYR A 319 17.97 4.47 -8.13
N ALA A 320 18.89 3.77 -7.47
CA ALA A 320 18.66 3.24 -6.14
C ALA A 320 18.62 4.36 -5.08
N THR A 321 17.77 4.22 -4.08
CA THR A 321 17.65 5.18 -2.97
C THR A 321 17.73 4.44 -1.63
N ALA A 322 18.68 4.80 -0.78
CA ALA A 322 18.84 4.26 0.57
C ALA A 322 18.84 5.38 1.61
N ILE A 323 17.96 5.32 2.61
CA ILE A 323 17.77 6.37 3.61
C ILE A 323 17.64 5.77 5.01
N GLY A 324 18.41 6.28 5.98
CA GLY A 324 18.32 5.92 7.39
C GLY A 324 19.61 5.33 7.96
N GLU A 325 19.52 4.20 8.67
CA GLU A 325 20.66 3.57 9.37
C GLU A 325 20.96 2.20 8.75
N SER A 326 22.18 1.99 8.25
CA SER A 326 22.66 0.72 7.69
C SER A 326 21.74 0.11 6.62
N CYS A 327 21.03 0.94 5.85
CA CYS A 327 20.18 0.51 4.74
C CYS A 327 20.99 0.12 3.50
N LEU A 328 20.50 -0.85 2.72
CA LEU A 328 21.09 -1.29 1.45
C LEU A 328 20.05 -1.28 0.33
N ALA A 329 20.24 -0.44 -0.67
CA ALA A 329 19.48 -0.45 -1.92
C ALA A 329 20.42 -0.85 -3.08
N SER A 330 20.42 -2.13 -3.44
CA SER A 330 21.35 -2.69 -4.45
C SER A 330 20.69 -3.14 -5.75
N GLY A 331 19.37 -3.02 -5.85
CA GLY A 331 18.62 -3.28 -7.08
C GLY A 331 18.44 -2.04 -7.94
N LEU A 332 18.26 -2.23 -9.26
CA LEU A 332 17.88 -1.16 -10.18
C LEU A 332 16.54 -0.55 -9.75
N TYR A 333 16.42 0.78 -9.64
CA TYR A 333 15.22 1.48 -9.11
C TYR A 333 14.78 1.03 -7.69
N SER A 334 15.68 0.44 -6.90
CA SER A 334 15.33 -0.03 -5.55
C SER A 334 15.23 1.11 -4.53
N PHE A 335 14.38 0.94 -3.51
CA PHE A 335 14.18 1.92 -2.44
C PHE A 335 14.25 1.25 -1.06
N ALA A 336 15.21 1.66 -0.22
CA ALA A 336 15.35 1.20 1.15
C ALA A 336 15.25 2.36 2.14
N PHE A 337 14.35 2.29 3.12
CA PHE A 337 14.15 3.33 4.13
C PHE A 337 13.99 2.76 5.54
N GLY A 338 14.72 3.29 6.53
CA GLY A 338 14.55 2.93 7.94
C GLY A 338 15.87 2.54 8.61
N SER A 339 15.90 1.39 9.29
CA SER A 339 17.11 0.87 9.94
C SER A 339 17.32 -0.58 9.52
N GLN A 340 18.48 -0.88 8.93
CA GLN A 340 18.84 -2.18 8.37
C GLN A 340 17.85 -2.67 7.29
N ALA A 341 17.22 -1.75 6.56
CA ALA A 341 16.32 -2.07 5.45
C ALA A 341 17.11 -2.45 4.20
N GLN A 342 16.73 -3.54 3.53
CA GLN A 342 17.44 -4.08 2.37
C GLN A 342 16.50 -4.27 1.17
N ALA A 343 16.78 -3.62 0.05
CA ALA A 343 16.07 -3.79 -1.23
C ALA A 343 17.10 -4.17 -2.31
N THR A 344 17.17 -5.46 -2.66
CA THR A 344 18.37 -5.99 -3.35
C THR A 344 18.23 -6.21 -4.85
N ASN A 345 17.00 -6.23 -5.39
CA ASN A 345 16.73 -6.45 -6.82
C ASN A 345 15.81 -5.38 -7.42
N THR A 346 15.53 -5.51 -8.71
CA THR A 346 14.87 -4.49 -9.54
C THR A 346 13.49 -4.09 -9.00
N ASN A 347 13.26 -2.77 -8.91
CA ASN A 347 12.02 -2.17 -8.40
C ASN A 347 11.64 -2.60 -6.98
N ASN A 348 12.54 -3.21 -6.20
CA ASN A 348 12.18 -3.64 -4.84
C ASN A 348 12.12 -2.45 -3.88
N ILE A 349 11.18 -2.52 -2.94
CA ILE A 349 11.00 -1.50 -1.90
C ILE A 349 11.06 -2.18 -0.52
N ALA A 350 11.86 -1.63 0.39
CA ALA A 350 11.96 -2.10 1.78
C ALA A 350 11.88 -0.92 2.75
N ILE A 351 10.86 -0.87 3.61
CA ILE A 351 10.63 0.23 4.53
C ILE A 351 10.37 -0.26 5.96
N GLY A 352 11.29 0.01 6.89
CA GLY A 352 11.12 -0.31 8.30
C GLY A 352 12.41 -0.66 9.03
N TYR A 353 12.28 -1.36 10.16
CA TYR A 353 13.40 -1.91 10.93
C TYR A 353 13.64 -3.36 10.51
N GLN A 354 14.85 -3.67 10.03
CA GLN A 354 15.25 -5.00 9.57
C GLN A 354 14.31 -5.59 8.49
N THR A 355 13.81 -4.73 7.60
CA THR A 355 13.01 -5.16 6.44
C THR A 355 13.87 -5.68 5.32
N GLU A 356 13.39 -6.70 4.62
CA GLU A 356 14.10 -7.30 3.49
C GLU A 356 13.15 -7.48 2.30
N SER A 357 13.44 -6.82 1.19
CA SER A 357 12.83 -7.12 -0.11
C SER A 357 13.91 -7.62 -1.07
N SER A 358 14.09 -8.94 -1.08
CA SER A 358 15.07 -9.67 -1.87
C SER A 358 14.45 -10.57 -2.96
N GLY A 359 13.14 -10.42 -3.22
CA GLY A 359 12.47 -11.01 -4.39
C GLY A 359 13.08 -10.56 -5.72
N SER A 360 12.82 -11.27 -6.82
CA SER A 360 13.45 -11.06 -8.12
C SER A 360 13.08 -9.72 -8.78
N SER A 361 11.81 -9.30 -8.70
CA SER A 361 11.39 -7.98 -9.17
C SER A 361 10.06 -7.53 -8.56
N ASP A 362 9.86 -6.22 -8.47
CA ASP A 362 8.58 -5.58 -8.12
C ASP A 362 8.03 -6.06 -6.76
N CYS A 363 8.93 -6.29 -5.81
CA CYS A 363 8.59 -6.80 -4.49
C CYS A 363 8.67 -5.72 -3.43
N TYR A 364 7.64 -5.58 -2.59
CA TYR A 364 7.62 -4.54 -1.54
C TYR A 364 7.44 -5.12 -0.13
N ALA A 365 8.30 -4.71 0.80
CA ALA A 365 8.26 -5.09 2.21
C ALA A 365 8.13 -3.85 3.10
N PHE A 366 7.13 -3.82 3.97
CA PHE A 366 6.85 -2.70 4.87
C PHE A 366 6.56 -3.18 6.31
N GLY A 367 7.23 -2.59 7.29
CA GLY A 367 7.03 -2.87 8.72
C GLY A 367 8.23 -3.55 9.39
N LYS A 368 8.28 -3.62 10.72
CA LYS A 368 9.40 -4.26 11.44
C LYS A 368 9.54 -5.73 11.01
N LEU A 369 10.74 -6.18 10.61
CA LEU A 369 11.03 -7.57 10.22
C LEU A 369 10.20 -8.11 9.04
N ALA A 370 9.58 -7.26 8.23
CA ALA A 370 8.83 -7.70 7.06
C ALA A 370 9.78 -8.21 5.97
N LYS A 371 9.42 -9.32 5.30
CA LYS A 371 10.28 -9.96 4.30
C LYS A 371 9.54 -10.37 3.03
N VAL A 372 10.16 -10.12 1.88
CA VAL A 372 9.84 -10.76 0.60
C VAL A 372 11.13 -11.37 0.07
N LEU A 373 11.22 -12.70 0.02
CA LEU A 373 12.48 -13.41 -0.23
C LEU A 373 12.71 -13.74 -1.70
N SER A 374 13.94 -14.20 -2.01
CA SER A 374 14.41 -14.56 -3.35
C SER A 374 13.48 -15.49 -4.13
N ASN A 375 13.51 -15.39 -5.46
CA ASN A 375 12.62 -16.12 -6.38
C ASN A 375 11.13 -15.79 -6.23
N SER A 376 10.80 -14.69 -5.54
CA SER A 376 9.45 -14.13 -5.50
C SER A 376 9.35 -12.94 -6.45
N SER A 377 8.22 -12.75 -7.13
CA SER A 377 8.01 -11.60 -8.03
C SER A 377 6.62 -10.99 -7.80
N ASN A 378 6.49 -9.68 -8.01
CA ASN A 378 5.22 -8.94 -7.85
C ASN A 378 4.54 -9.25 -6.51
N SER A 379 5.32 -9.28 -5.42
CA SER A 379 4.87 -9.81 -4.13
C SER A 379 5.10 -8.84 -3.00
N TYR A 380 4.22 -8.88 -2.00
CA TYR A 380 4.10 -7.81 -1.02
C TYR A 380 3.95 -8.34 0.40
N ALA A 381 4.78 -7.83 1.31
CA ALA A 381 4.67 -8.10 2.73
C ALA A 381 4.44 -6.78 3.48
N PHE A 382 3.31 -6.66 4.16
CA PHE A 382 2.97 -5.48 4.95
C PHE A 382 2.54 -5.87 6.37
N GLY A 383 3.29 -5.42 7.37
CA GLY A 383 3.01 -5.70 8.77
C GLY A 383 4.26 -6.08 9.54
N ASN A 384 4.17 -6.10 10.88
CA ASN A 384 5.26 -6.59 11.70
C ASN A 384 5.49 -8.08 11.42
N SER A 385 6.71 -8.46 11.05
CA SER A 385 7.10 -9.84 10.74
C SER A 385 6.23 -10.51 9.66
N ALA A 386 5.61 -9.73 8.77
CA ALA A 386 4.90 -10.25 7.61
C ALA A 386 5.91 -10.84 6.60
N GLN A 387 5.63 -12.02 6.04
CA GLN A 387 6.59 -12.74 5.21
C GLN A 387 5.95 -13.31 3.95
N VAL A 388 6.57 -13.05 2.81
CA VAL A 388 6.40 -13.82 1.58
C VAL A 388 7.72 -14.54 1.30
N LEU A 389 7.71 -15.87 1.48
CA LEU A 389 8.90 -16.70 1.32
C LEU A 389 9.17 -17.03 -0.15
N SER A 390 10.35 -17.59 -0.40
CA SER A 390 10.84 -17.90 -1.75
C SER A 390 9.87 -18.72 -2.59
N TYR A 391 9.97 -18.53 -3.90
CA TYR A 391 9.10 -19.17 -4.90
C TYR A 391 7.63 -18.78 -4.76
N SER A 392 7.36 -17.55 -4.28
CA SER A 392 6.00 -17.02 -4.24
C SER A 392 5.81 -15.88 -5.24
N THR A 393 4.85 -16.01 -6.16
CA THR A 393 4.63 -15.01 -7.23
C THR A 393 3.25 -14.39 -7.09
N ASN A 394 3.13 -13.09 -7.37
CA ASN A 394 1.86 -12.35 -7.25
C ASN A 394 1.15 -12.61 -5.91
N SER A 395 1.92 -12.58 -4.82
CA SER A 395 1.45 -13.04 -3.51
C SER A 395 1.59 -11.97 -2.43
N TYR A 396 0.62 -11.94 -1.52
CA TYR A 396 0.42 -10.81 -0.61
C TYR A 396 0.24 -11.33 0.83
N ALA A 397 1.14 -10.92 1.72
CA ALA A 397 1.05 -11.14 3.16
C ALA A 397 0.77 -9.79 3.85
N LEU A 398 -0.47 -9.56 4.28
CA LEU A 398 -0.89 -8.31 4.93
C LEU A 398 -1.39 -8.59 6.35
N GLY A 399 -0.63 -8.20 7.35
CA GLY A 399 -0.95 -8.41 8.77
C GLY A 399 0.29 -8.66 9.60
N ASN A 400 0.16 -8.54 10.92
CA ASN A 400 1.23 -8.97 11.81
C ASN A 400 1.44 -10.49 11.62
N THR A 401 2.69 -10.93 11.47
CA THR A 401 3.07 -12.35 11.32
C THR A 401 2.33 -13.11 10.22
N SER A 402 1.72 -12.42 9.24
CA SER A 402 1.09 -13.07 8.09
C SER A 402 2.14 -13.73 7.20
N LEU A 403 1.85 -14.91 6.65
CA LEU A 403 2.82 -15.75 5.95
C LEU A 403 2.27 -16.29 4.63
N VAL A 404 3.04 -16.14 3.55
CA VAL A 404 2.82 -16.86 2.30
C VAL A 404 4.08 -17.64 1.92
N THR A 405 3.93 -18.94 1.62
CA THR A 405 5.05 -19.84 1.32
C THR A 405 4.80 -20.67 0.07
N GLY A 406 5.72 -20.62 -0.90
CA GLY A 406 5.73 -21.47 -2.10
C GLY A 406 4.40 -21.42 -2.88
N SER A 407 3.87 -20.22 -3.10
CA SER A 407 2.50 -20.02 -3.56
C SER A 407 2.40 -18.98 -4.69
N THR A 408 1.44 -19.15 -5.60
CA THR A 408 1.21 -18.19 -6.70
C THR A 408 -0.21 -17.62 -6.62
N ASP A 409 -0.38 -16.32 -6.84
CA ASP A 409 -1.68 -15.63 -6.76
C ASP A 409 -2.38 -15.81 -5.40
N CYS A 410 -1.64 -15.72 -4.29
CA CYS A 410 -2.14 -16.04 -2.96
C CYS A 410 -2.17 -14.83 -2.02
N TYR A 411 -3.15 -14.83 -1.11
CA TYR A 411 -3.44 -13.70 -0.25
C TYR A 411 -3.64 -14.15 1.20
N ALA A 412 -2.75 -13.73 2.09
CA ALA A 412 -2.82 -13.96 3.53
C ALA A 412 -3.07 -12.62 4.25
N PHE A 413 -4.33 -12.34 4.59
CA PHE A 413 -4.77 -11.07 5.18
C PHE A 413 -5.27 -11.27 6.61
N GLY A 414 -4.57 -10.70 7.59
CA GLY A 414 -4.89 -10.80 9.01
C GLY A 414 -3.69 -11.19 9.86
N THR A 415 -3.82 -11.03 11.17
CA THR A 415 -2.74 -11.41 12.10
C THR A 415 -2.57 -12.93 12.10
N ASN A 416 -1.36 -13.45 11.92
CA ASN A 416 -1.06 -14.88 11.74
C ASN A 416 -1.80 -15.56 10.57
N ALA A 417 -2.37 -14.82 9.63
CA ALA A 417 -2.99 -15.42 8.45
C ALA A 417 -1.91 -16.14 7.62
N SER A 418 -2.17 -17.35 7.14
CA SER A 418 -1.15 -18.14 6.44
C SER A 418 -1.67 -18.89 5.21
N VAL A 419 -0.88 -18.86 4.14
CA VAL A 419 -1.09 -19.68 2.94
C VAL A 419 0.20 -20.45 2.63
N SER A 420 0.10 -21.77 2.50
CA SER A 420 1.23 -22.64 2.19
C SER A 420 0.91 -23.59 1.03
N GLY A 421 1.72 -23.55 -0.04
CA GLY A 421 1.62 -24.44 -1.19
C GLY A 421 0.38 -24.23 -2.08
N GLY A 422 -0.16 -23.01 -2.09
CA GLY A 422 -1.40 -22.67 -2.79
C GLY A 422 -1.22 -22.00 -4.16
N LEU A 423 -2.15 -22.24 -5.07
CA LEU A 423 -2.44 -21.40 -6.23
C LEU A 423 -3.82 -20.75 -6.03
N ASN A 424 -3.95 -19.46 -6.32
CA ASN A 424 -5.23 -18.72 -6.23
C ASN A 424 -5.94 -18.88 -4.87
N SER A 425 -5.19 -18.89 -3.77
CA SER A 425 -5.72 -19.22 -2.44
C SER A 425 -5.75 -18.02 -1.50
N TYR A 426 -6.74 -18.01 -0.61
CA TYR A 426 -7.05 -16.86 0.24
C TYR A 426 -7.20 -17.32 1.70
N ALA A 427 -6.36 -16.78 2.59
CA ALA A 427 -6.52 -16.85 4.03
C ALA A 427 -6.83 -15.43 4.54
N ILE A 428 -8.09 -15.18 4.92
CA ILE A 428 -8.55 -13.86 5.34
C ILE A 428 -9.17 -13.95 6.73
N GLY A 429 -8.60 -13.25 7.70
CA GLY A 429 -8.97 -13.28 9.11
C GLY A 429 -7.80 -13.66 10.00
N SER A 430 -7.89 -13.31 11.29
CA SER A 430 -6.85 -13.66 12.26
C SER A 430 -6.72 -15.17 12.39
N ASN A 431 -5.49 -15.69 12.37
CA ASN A 431 -5.17 -17.12 12.40
C ASN A 431 -5.84 -17.96 11.29
N SER A 432 -6.36 -17.31 10.23
CA SER A 432 -6.88 -18.04 9.07
C SER A 432 -5.75 -18.79 8.37
N LYS A 433 -6.06 -19.99 7.88
CA LYS A 433 -5.04 -20.90 7.36
C LYS A 433 -5.51 -21.67 6.15
N VAL A 434 -4.77 -21.52 5.06
CA VAL A 434 -4.79 -22.45 3.94
C VAL A 434 -3.47 -23.20 3.96
N ALA A 435 -3.49 -24.47 4.38
CA ALA A 435 -2.29 -25.29 4.48
C ALA A 435 -2.51 -26.61 3.77
N TYR A 436 -1.80 -26.79 2.67
CA TYR A 436 -1.90 -28.00 1.88
C TYR A 436 -0.52 -28.66 1.71
N GLY A 437 -0.52 -29.99 1.57
CA GLY A 437 0.69 -30.81 1.54
C GLY A 437 1.34 -30.97 0.15
N SER A 438 0.75 -30.45 -0.94
CA SER A 438 1.34 -30.55 -2.28
C SER A 438 1.24 -29.26 -3.11
N ASN A 439 2.22 -28.99 -3.98
CA ASN A 439 2.34 -27.75 -4.77
C ASN A 439 1.30 -27.58 -5.91
N THR A 440 0.10 -28.14 -5.76
CA THR A 440 -0.98 -28.13 -6.77
C THR A 440 -2.33 -27.71 -6.21
N ALA A 441 -2.40 -27.12 -5.02
CA ALA A 441 -3.67 -26.64 -4.49
C ALA A 441 -4.24 -25.54 -5.39
N TRP A 442 -5.45 -25.75 -5.91
CA TRP A 442 -6.22 -24.73 -6.62
C TRP A 442 -7.29 -24.15 -5.71
N GLY A 443 -7.36 -22.81 -5.61
CA GLY A 443 -8.58 -22.09 -5.28
C GLY A 443 -9.19 -22.41 -3.91
N SER A 444 -8.40 -22.41 -2.84
CA SER A 444 -8.93 -22.64 -1.49
C SER A 444 -9.12 -21.34 -0.71
N TYR A 445 -10.20 -21.26 0.05
CA TYR A 445 -10.64 -20.03 0.71
C TYR A 445 -10.93 -20.29 2.18
N ALA A 446 -10.05 -19.82 3.07
CA ALA A 446 -10.24 -19.80 4.51
C ALA A 446 -10.55 -18.36 4.94
N ILE A 447 -11.83 -18.05 5.12
CA ILE A 447 -12.32 -16.69 5.41
C ILE A 447 -13.02 -16.67 6.77
N GLY A 448 -12.41 -16.04 7.75
CA GLY A 448 -12.89 -15.96 9.12
C GLY A 448 -11.76 -16.13 10.13
N ASP A 449 -11.97 -15.66 11.36
CA ASP A 449 -11.04 -15.91 12.46
C ASP A 449 -10.92 -17.42 12.73
N ASN A 450 -9.69 -17.95 12.73
CA ASN A 450 -9.39 -19.38 12.87
C ASN A 450 -10.04 -20.29 11.80
N ALA A 451 -10.40 -19.76 10.63
CA ALA A 451 -10.87 -20.59 9.51
C ALA A 451 -9.72 -21.43 8.94
N GLU A 452 -9.97 -22.71 8.64
CA GLU A 452 -8.94 -23.65 8.17
C GLU A 452 -9.38 -24.39 6.90
N CYS A 453 -8.53 -24.35 5.87
CA CYS A 453 -8.61 -25.20 4.69
C CYS A 453 -7.37 -26.10 4.59
N TYR A 454 -7.60 -27.40 4.46
CA TYR A 454 -6.56 -28.41 4.22
C TYR A 454 -6.77 -29.22 2.93
N GLY A 455 -7.86 -28.99 2.21
CA GLY A 455 -8.12 -29.60 0.91
C GLY A 455 -7.94 -28.64 -0.26
N GLN A 456 -7.82 -29.19 -1.46
CA GLN A 456 -7.89 -28.43 -2.72
C GLN A 456 -9.34 -27.98 -2.99
N ARG A 457 -9.53 -26.79 -3.55
CA ARG A 457 -10.86 -26.21 -3.82
C ARG A 457 -11.77 -26.27 -2.58
N ALA A 458 -11.17 -26.11 -1.40
CA ALA A 458 -11.86 -26.18 -0.13
C ALA A 458 -12.27 -24.77 0.31
N TYR A 459 -13.48 -24.67 0.87
CA TYR A 459 -14.10 -23.41 1.23
C TYR A 459 -14.49 -23.46 2.71
N ALA A 460 -13.73 -22.79 3.57
CA ALA A 460 -14.03 -22.60 4.98
C ALA A 460 -14.41 -21.12 5.21
N LEU A 461 -15.71 -20.83 5.29
CA LEU A 461 -16.23 -19.47 5.49
C LEU A 461 -16.93 -19.37 6.84
N GLY A 462 -16.40 -18.56 7.76
CA GLY A 462 -16.91 -18.39 9.11
C GLY A 462 -15.83 -18.60 10.16
N SER A 463 -16.04 -18.06 11.36
CA SER A 463 -15.07 -18.23 12.45
C SER A 463 -14.99 -19.71 12.84
N HIS A 464 -13.77 -20.25 12.92
CA HIS A 464 -13.49 -21.66 13.21
C HIS A 464 -14.14 -22.64 12.20
N ALA A 465 -14.51 -22.20 11.00
CA ALA A 465 -14.97 -23.09 9.93
C ALA A 465 -13.79 -23.94 9.43
N ARG A 466 -14.01 -25.24 9.18
CA ARG A 466 -12.96 -26.18 8.81
C ARG A 466 -13.35 -27.05 7.62
N ALA A 467 -12.69 -26.84 6.49
CA ALA A 467 -12.81 -27.63 5.28
C ALA A 467 -11.54 -28.47 5.08
N LEU A 468 -11.57 -29.73 5.50
CA LEU A 468 -10.36 -30.53 5.72
C LEU A 468 -9.99 -31.47 4.55
N ASN A 469 -10.80 -31.52 3.50
CA ASN A 469 -10.59 -32.42 2.36
C ASN A 469 -10.90 -31.70 1.03
N ASN A 470 -10.55 -32.32 -0.10
CA ASN A 470 -10.74 -31.72 -1.41
C ASN A 470 -12.24 -31.52 -1.70
N ASP A 471 -12.56 -30.37 -2.29
CA ASP A 471 -13.92 -29.95 -2.64
C ASP A 471 -14.86 -29.87 -1.42
N ALA A 472 -14.31 -29.80 -0.20
CA ALA A 472 -15.07 -29.65 1.03
C ALA A 472 -15.54 -28.20 1.20
N ILE A 473 -16.80 -28.02 1.57
CA ILE A 473 -17.41 -26.72 1.89
C ILE A 473 -17.85 -26.74 3.35
N ALA A 474 -17.30 -25.83 4.16
CA ALA A 474 -17.72 -25.55 5.53
C ALA A 474 -18.13 -24.08 5.62
N PHE A 475 -19.42 -23.83 5.81
CA PHE A 475 -19.99 -22.48 5.90
C PHE A 475 -20.68 -22.24 7.24
N GLY A 476 -20.21 -21.24 7.95
CA GLY A 476 -20.69 -20.73 9.23
C GLY A 476 -19.83 -21.17 10.42
N THR A 477 -20.13 -20.60 11.58
CA THR A 477 -19.27 -20.66 12.76
C THR A 477 -19.10 -22.11 13.28
N ASN A 478 -17.85 -22.53 13.48
CA ASN A 478 -17.47 -23.86 13.98
C ASN A 478 -18.00 -25.03 13.14
N THR A 479 -18.34 -24.82 11.86
CA THR A 479 -18.77 -25.89 10.96
C THR A 479 -17.58 -26.74 10.49
N LYS A 480 -17.81 -28.04 10.29
CA LYS A 480 -16.74 -28.98 9.93
C LYS A 480 -17.14 -29.89 8.78
N SER A 481 -16.47 -29.71 7.66
CA SER A 481 -16.57 -30.56 6.48
C SER A 481 -15.25 -31.33 6.32
N THR A 482 -15.26 -32.63 6.59
CA THR A 482 -14.02 -33.43 6.73
C THR A 482 -13.78 -34.44 5.62
N ALA A 483 -14.77 -34.66 4.77
CA ALA A 483 -14.72 -35.69 3.73
C ALA A 483 -14.66 -35.10 2.32
N TYR A 484 -14.25 -35.92 1.37
CA TYR A 484 -14.18 -35.55 -0.04
C TYR A 484 -15.55 -35.13 -0.58
N VAL A 485 -15.63 -33.95 -1.23
CA VAL A 485 -16.87 -33.39 -1.82
C VAL A 485 -18.00 -33.25 -0.79
N SER A 486 -17.68 -32.98 0.49
CA SER A 486 -18.70 -32.84 1.54
C SER A 486 -19.07 -31.39 1.82
N ILE A 487 -20.32 -31.16 2.21
CA ILE A 487 -20.89 -29.83 2.44
C ILE A 487 -21.46 -29.76 3.85
N ALA A 488 -20.92 -28.89 4.69
CA ALA A 488 -21.43 -28.55 6.01
C ALA A 488 -21.81 -27.06 6.03
N ILE A 489 -23.11 -26.74 6.19
CA ILE A 489 -23.62 -25.37 6.25
C ILE A 489 -24.47 -25.20 7.50
N GLY A 490 -24.10 -24.29 8.40
CA GLY A 490 -24.83 -24.10 9.64
C GLY A 490 -24.02 -23.32 10.65
N ALA A 491 -24.29 -23.53 11.94
CA ALA A 491 -23.54 -22.92 13.01
C ALA A 491 -23.58 -23.84 14.22
N ASN A 492 -22.58 -23.67 15.08
CA ASN A 492 -22.57 -24.26 16.41
C ASN A 492 -23.18 -23.31 17.45
N GLY A 493 -23.80 -23.87 18.51
CA GLY A 493 -24.06 -23.18 19.77
C GLY A 493 -23.20 -23.65 20.95
N SER A 494 -22.59 -24.84 20.87
CA SER A 494 -21.63 -25.45 21.81
C SER A 494 -21.21 -26.86 21.33
N ASN A 495 -19.91 -27.22 21.25
CA ASN A 495 -19.45 -28.60 20.95
C ASN A 495 -20.15 -29.61 21.90
N PRO A 496 -20.96 -30.61 21.42
CA PRO A 496 -20.96 -31.23 20.09
C PRO A 496 -21.99 -30.74 19.06
N ASP A 497 -22.73 -29.65 19.30
CA ASP A 497 -23.72 -29.05 18.38
C ASP A 497 -23.11 -28.43 17.09
N THR A 498 -21.94 -28.89 16.65
CA THR A 498 -21.33 -28.50 15.38
C THR A 498 -22.06 -29.17 14.21
N THR A 499 -22.24 -28.44 13.10
CA THR A 499 -22.65 -29.04 11.84
C THR A 499 -21.49 -29.85 11.24
N TYR A 500 -21.70 -31.15 11.05
CA TYR A 500 -20.70 -32.11 10.58
C TYR A 500 -21.10 -32.75 9.26
N ALA A 501 -20.21 -32.67 8.26
CA ALA A 501 -20.27 -33.48 7.06
C ALA A 501 -19.01 -34.36 7.01
N THR A 502 -19.13 -35.60 7.48
CA THR A 502 -17.99 -36.54 7.61
C THR A 502 -18.06 -37.71 6.66
N GLY A 503 -19.19 -37.93 5.98
CA GLY A 503 -19.30 -38.89 4.90
C GLY A 503 -18.82 -38.32 3.57
N GLN A 504 -18.22 -39.14 2.70
CA GLN A 504 -17.90 -38.73 1.33
C GLN A 504 -19.17 -38.30 0.59
N ALA A 505 -19.11 -37.20 -0.16
CA ALA A 505 -20.26 -36.63 -0.87
C ALA A 505 -21.49 -36.39 0.03
N SER A 506 -21.28 -36.16 1.33
CA SER A 506 -22.35 -35.91 2.29
C SER A 506 -22.73 -34.42 2.36
N ILE A 507 -24.00 -34.16 2.70
CA ILE A 507 -24.56 -32.81 2.83
C ILE A 507 -25.19 -32.68 4.21
N ALA A 508 -24.67 -31.80 5.06
CA ALA A 508 -25.22 -31.44 6.37
C ALA A 508 -25.58 -29.96 6.39
N VAL A 509 -26.87 -29.65 6.48
CA VAL A 509 -27.37 -28.27 6.45
C VAL A 509 -28.31 -28.02 7.62
N GLY A 510 -27.95 -27.06 8.48
CA GLY A 510 -28.71 -26.69 9.68
C GLY A 510 -27.85 -26.69 10.94
N TYR A 511 -28.36 -26.03 12.00
CA TYR A 511 -27.71 -26.01 13.31
C TYR A 511 -27.54 -27.44 13.84
N ALA A 512 -26.30 -27.84 14.15
CA ALA A 512 -25.97 -29.18 14.65
C ALA A 512 -26.43 -30.36 13.74
N ALA A 513 -26.58 -30.15 12.42
CA ALA A 513 -26.88 -31.26 11.50
C ALA A 513 -25.65 -32.17 11.32
N ASN A 514 -25.85 -33.49 11.23
CA ASN A 514 -24.78 -34.47 11.17
C ASN A 514 -25.00 -35.50 10.05
N SER A 515 -24.23 -35.37 8.97
CA SER A 515 -24.20 -36.31 7.85
C SER A 515 -22.93 -37.16 7.89
N GLY A 516 -23.04 -38.33 8.52
CA GLY A 516 -21.93 -39.23 8.78
C GLY A 516 -21.70 -40.27 7.69
N GLY A 517 -22.74 -40.67 6.97
CA GLY A 517 -22.66 -41.73 5.96
C GLY A 517 -22.21 -41.24 4.58
N GLN A 518 -21.69 -42.15 3.75
CA GLN A 518 -21.40 -41.84 2.35
C GLN A 518 -22.68 -41.44 1.60
N SER A 519 -22.61 -40.37 0.81
CA SER A 519 -23.75 -39.83 0.06
C SER A 519 -24.99 -39.60 0.92
N SER A 520 -24.79 -39.27 2.20
CA SER A 520 -25.87 -38.99 3.15
C SER A 520 -26.28 -37.53 3.13
N ILE A 521 -27.55 -37.26 3.45
CA ILE A 521 -28.12 -35.92 3.46
C ILE A 521 -28.84 -35.70 4.79
N SER A 522 -28.42 -34.69 5.55
CA SER A 522 -29.09 -34.21 6.76
C SER A 522 -29.46 -32.74 6.55
N LEU A 523 -30.76 -32.45 6.49
CA LEU A 523 -31.28 -31.09 6.33
C LEU A 523 -32.23 -30.77 7.49
N GLY A 524 -31.83 -29.84 8.35
CA GLY A 524 -32.62 -29.36 9.49
C GLY A 524 -31.82 -29.35 10.79
N THR A 525 -32.29 -28.57 11.76
CA THR A 525 -31.68 -28.47 13.09
C THR A 525 -31.61 -29.83 13.78
N ARG A 526 -30.41 -30.27 14.17
CA ARG A 526 -30.14 -31.58 14.79
C ARG A 526 -30.60 -32.78 13.97
N SER A 527 -30.66 -32.65 12.64
CA SER A 527 -30.90 -33.79 11.74
C SER A 527 -29.67 -34.70 11.68
N VAL A 528 -29.89 -36.02 11.57
CA VAL A 528 -28.82 -37.03 11.60
C VAL A 528 -29.02 -38.06 10.48
N ALA A 529 -28.08 -38.14 9.55
CA ALA A 529 -27.98 -39.16 8.51
C ALA A 529 -26.65 -39.90 8.66
N SER A 530 -26.62 -40.93 9.52
CA SER A 530 -25.38 -41.55 10.00
C SER A 530 -24.89 -42.74 9.16
N SER A 531 -25.67 -43.19 8.17
CA SER A 531 -25.37 -44.38 7.36
C SER A 531 -25.34 -44.09 5.87
N ASN A 532 -24.75 -44.99 5.08
CA ASN A 532 -24.61 -44.78 3.64
C ASN A 532 -25.97 -44.64 2.95
N TYR A 533 -26.07 -43.68 2.03
CA TYR A 533 -27.28 -43.35 1.27
C TYR A 533 -28.48 -42.93 2.14
N SER A 534 -28.24 -42.58 3.42
CA SER A 534 -29.31 -42.17 4.33
C SER A 534 -29.71 -40.71 4.11
N VAL A 535 -30.99 -40.41 4.27
CA VAL A 535 -31.57 -39.08 4.05
C VAL A 535 -32.45 -38.71 5.25
N ALA A 536 -32.08 -37.67 5.98
CA ALA A 536 -32.81 -37.11 7.11
C ALA A 536 -33.23 -35.66 6.81
N LEU A 537 -34.53 -35.42 6.64
CA LEU A 537 -35.10 -34.12 6.29
C LEU A 537 -36.06 -33.66 7.38
N GLY A 538 -35.66 -32.68 8.19
CA GLY A 538 -36.48 -32.10 9.26
C GLY A 538 -35.73 -31.87 10.56
N ASN A 539 -36.29 -31.05 11.46
CA ASN A 539 -35.72 -30.86 12.80
C ASN A 539 -35.73 -32.20 13.57
N GLN A 540 -34.58 -32.62 14.08
CA GLN A 540 -34.38 -33.90 14.78
C GLN A 540 -34.76 -35.16 13.96
N ALA A 541 -34.83 -35.07 12.63
CA ALA A 541 -35.00 -36.24 11.78
C ALA A 541 -33.75 -37.14 11.85
N GLN A 542 -33.94 -38.46 11.93
CA GLN A 542 -32.86 -39.43 12.12
C GLN A 542 -33.00 -40.58 11.10
N ALA A 543 -32.03 -40.68 10.19
CA ALA A 543 -31.87 -41.80 9.28
C ALA A 543 -30.57 -42.54 9.62
N THR A 544 -30.68 -43.56 10.47
CA THR A 544 -29.53 -44.21 11.13
C THR A 544 -29.18 -45.58 10.55
N ALA A 545 -29.78 -45.95 9.42
CA ALA A 545 -29.57 -47.22 8.74
C ALA A 545 -29.28 -47.01 7.25
N ILE A 546 -28.76 -48.04 6.57
CA ILE A 546 -28.33 -47.95 5.17
C ILE A 546 -29.55 -47.76 4.27
N ASN A 547 -29.48 -46.80 3.34
CA ASN A 547 -30.58 -46.49 2.41
C ASN A 547 -31.90 -46.20 3.14
N ALA A 548 -31.81 -45.54 4.30
CA ALA A 548 -32.97 -45.15 5.10
C ALA A 548 -33.33 -43.67 4.84
N THR A 549 -34.62 -43.37 4.72
CA THR A 549 -35.12 -42.01 4.49
C THR A 549 -36.10 -41.62 5.60
N ALA A 550 -35.77 -40.59 6.37
CA ALA A 550 -36.62 -40.00 7.39
C ALA A 550 -37.02 -38.58 6.97
N ILE A 551 -38.32 -38.32 6.83
CA ILE A 551 -38.87 -37.02 6.43
C ILE A 551 -39.85 -36.54 7.50
N GLY A 552 -39.61 -35.36 8.08
CA GLY A 552 -40.46 -34.71 9.08
C GLY A 552 -39.77 -34.49 10.43
N ASN A 553 -40.36 -33.64 11.27
CA ASN A 553 -39.86 -33.36 12.61
C ASN A 553 -39.84 -34.64 13.47
N GLY A 554 -38.68 -35.01 14.02
CA GLY A 554 -38.51 -36.20 14.85
C GLY A 554 -38.78 -37.53 14.13
N ALA A 555 -38.77 -37.57 12.80
CA ALA A 555 -38.94 -38.82 12.04
C ALA A 555 -37.72 -39.74 12.24
N ILE A 556 -37.93 -41.03 12.54
CA ILE A 556 -36.85 -42.00 12.80
C ILE A 556 -36.90 -43.19 11.84
N ALA A 557 -35.97 -43.25 10.90
CA ALA A 557 -35.74 -44.38 9.99
C ALA A 557 -34.48 -45.18 10.43
N ASN A 558 -34.72 -46.23 11.20
CA ASN A 558 -33.72 -47.02 11.92
C ASN A 558 -33.52 -48.46 11.39
N ALA A 559 -33.94 -48.73 10.15
CA ALA A 559 -33.76 -50.02 9.49
C ALA A 559 -33.38 -49.83 8.02
N ASN A 560 -32.65 -50.80 7.45
CA ASN A 560 -32.18 -50.70 6.07
C ASN A 560 -33.36 -50.63 5.08
N ASN A 561 -33.21 -49.84 4.02
CA ASN A 561 -34.22 -49.69 2.96
C ASN A 561 -35.61 -49.21 3.46
N LYS A 562 -35.65 -48.47 4.57
CA LYS A 562 -36.87 -47.98 5.19
C LYS A 562 -37.10 -46.51 4.86
N VAL A 563 -38.30 -46.18 4.39
CA VAL A 563 -38.78 -44.79 4.33
C VAL A 563 -39.76 -44.56 5.46
N ARG A 564 -39.54 -43.52 6.26
CA ARG A 564 -40.49 -43.01 7.27
C ARG A 564 -40.83 -41.55 6.95
N ILE A 565 -42.13 -41.28 6.85
CA ILE A 565 -42.70 -39.94 6.70
C ILE A 565 -43.46 -39.64 7.99
N GLY A 566 -42.98 -38.64 8.74
CA GLY A 566 -43.56 -38.21 10.01
C GLY A 566 -43.05 -38.94 11.26
N ASN A 567 -43.49 -38.43 12.40
CA ASN A 567 -43.38 -39.06 13.72
C ASN A 567 -44.78 -39.57 14.18
N THR A 568 -44.91 -39.98 15.43
CA THR A 568 -46.16 -40.50 16.00
C THR A 568 -47.27 -39.44 16.16
N ALA A 569 -46.96 -38.15 16.02
CA ALA A 569 -47.93 -37.06 16.10
C ALA A 569 -48.56 -36.71 14.73
N VAL A 570 -48.10 -37.32 13.63
CA VAL A 570 -48.69 -37.11 12.31
C VAL A 570 -50.05 -37.79 12.23
N SER A 571 -51.11 -37.00 11.99
CA SER A 571 -52.49 -37.48 11.93
C SER A 571 -52.98 -37.80 10.51
N VAL A 572 -52.39 -37.20 9.49
CA VAL A 572 -52.76 -37.43 8.08
C VAL A 572 -51.53 -37.36 7.18
N ILE A 573 -51.42 -38.30 6.24
CA ILE A 573 -50.49 -38.26 5.10
C ILE A 573 -51.35 -38.30 3.84
N GLU A 574 -51.46 -37.17 3.14
CA GLU A 574 -52.38 -37.04 2.01
C GLU A 574 -51.65 -37.06 0.66
N GLY A 575 -52.27 -37.72 -0.32
CA GLY A 575 -51.96 -37.61 -1.73
C GLY A 575 -53.27 -37.56 -2.52
N GLN A 576 -53.38 -36.64 -3.48
CA GLN A 576 -54.59 -36.48 -4.30
C GLN A 576 -54.91 -37.73 -5.14
N VAL A 577 -53.88 -38.53 -5.45
CA VAL A 577 -53.96 -39.78 -6.21
C VAL A 577 -53.37 -40.89 -5.36
N ALA A 578 -53.93 -42.10 -5.49
CA ALA A 578 -53.46 -43.28 -4.78
C ALA A 578 -52.01 -43.67 -5.17
N PHE A 579 -51.31 -44.36 -4.27
CA PHE A 579 -50.00 -44.94 -4.57
C PHE A 579 -50.14 -46.09 -5.58
N THR A 580 -49.56 -45.91 -6.77
CA THR A 580 -49.53 -46.95 -7.81
C THR A 580 -48.44 -47.98 -7.51
N SER A 581 -48.83 -49.25 -7.41
CA SER A 581 -47.89 -50.38 -7.41
C SER A 581 -47.75 -50.94 -8.82
N ALA A 582 -46.52 -51.02 -9.35
CA ALA A 582 -46.29 -51.57 -10.68
C ALA A 582 -46.70 -53.06 -10.75
N SER A 583 -47.58 -53.41 -11.69
CA SER A 583 -48.15 -54.76 -11.82
C SER A 583 -48.24 -55.25 -13.27
N ASP A 584 -47.43 -54.69 -14.18
CA ASP A 584 -47.34 -55.13 -15.57
C ASP A 584 -46.83 -56.58 -15.67
N MET A 585 -47.41 -57.38 -16.58
CA MET A 585 -47.01 -58.77 -16.79
C MET A 585 -45.52 -58.91 -17.12
N ARG A 586 -44.94 -57.94 -17.84
CA ARG A 586 -43.52 -57.92 -18.23
C ARG A 586 -42.56 -57.78 -17.05
N LEU A 587 -43.07 -57.31 -15.90
CA LEU A 587 -42.30 -57.17 -14.66
C LEU A 587 -42.41 -58.41 -13.76
N LYS A 588 -43.20 -59.42 -14.14
CA LYS A 588 -43.48 -60.62 -13.34
C LYS A 588 -42.85 -61.86 -13.96
N LYS A 589 -42.54 -62.85 -13.12
CA LYS A 589 -42.05 -64.18 -13.53
C LYS A 589 -42.72 -65.28 -12.71
N ASN A 590 -42.74 -66.51 -13.23
CA ASN A 590 -43.32 -67.69 -12.56
C ASN A 590 -44.79 -67.48 -12.11
N ILE A 591 -45.61 -66.89 -12.98
CA ILE A 591 -47.02 -66.62 -12.71
C ILE A 591 -47.78 -67.95 -12.63
N LYS A 592 -48.48 -68.19 -11.51
CA LYS A 592 -49.29 -69.39 -11.23
C LYS A 592 -50.63 -68.98 -10.60
N ASP A 593 -51.63 -69.84 -10.70
CA ASP A 593 -52.92 -69.65 -10.02
C ASP A 593 -52.75 -69.67 -8.50
N LEU A 594 -53.55 -68.86 -7.81
CA LEU A 594 -53.49 -68.71 -6.36
C LEU A 594 -54.26 -69.82 -5.65
N ASN A 595 -53.56 -70.58 -4.78
CA ASN A 595 -54.15 -71.64 -3.95
C ASN A 595 -54.57 -71.17 -2.54
N SER A 596 -54.15 -69.97 -2.13
CA SER A 596 -54.52 -69.38 -0.84
C SER A 596 -55.83 -68.60 -0.98
N GLY A 597 -56.96 -69.27 -0.75
CA GLY A 597 -58.31 -68.73 -0.84
C GLY A 597 -59.06 -68.77 0.49
N LEU A 598 -60.23 -69.39 0.52
CA LEU A 598 -61.19 -69.38 1.63
C LEU A 598 -60.60 -69.99 2.92
N ASP A 599 -59.92 -71.13 2.82
CA ASP A 599 -59.27 -71.77 3.98
C ASP A 599 -58.23 -70.87 4.65
N PHE A 600 -57.48 -70.09 3.86
CA PHE A 600 -56.52 -69.13 4.40
C PHE A 600 -57.23 -67.96 5.11
N ILE A 601 -58.25 -67.38 4.48
CA ILE A 601 -58.99 -66.25 5.04
C ILE A 601 -59.71 -66.65 6.35
N LEU A 602 -60.27 -67.85 6.43
CA LEU A 602 -60.95 -68.35 7.64
C LEU A 602 -60.01 -68.54 8.85
N LYS A 603 -58.69 -68.63 8.62
CA LYS A 603 -57.67 -68.73 9.68
C LYS A 603 -57.22 -67.36 10.20
N LEU A 604 -57.56 -66.27 9.53
CA LEU A 604 -57.21 -64.92 9.95
C LEU A 604 -58.04 -64.52 11.17
N ARG A 605 -57.40 -63.87 12.15
CA ARG A 605 -58.04 -63.36 13.36
C ARG A 605 -58.06 -61.82 13.34
N PRO A 606 -59.18 -61.18 12.96
CA PRO A 606 -59.35 -59.74 13.12
C PRO A 606 -59.29 -59.36 14.61
N VAL A 607 -58.67 -58.24 14.92
CA VAL A 607 -58.58 -57.68 16.27
C VAL A 607 -58.86 -56.19 16.26
N GLU A 608 -59.43 -55.70 17.36
CA GLU A 608 -59.42 -54.29 17.70
C GLU A 608 -58.27 -54.02 18.68
N PHE A 609 -57.60 -52.88 18.53
CA PHE A 609 -56.46 -52.52 19.36
C PHE A 609 -56.26 -51.00 19.45
N GLN A 610 -55.59 -50.56 20.50
CA GLN A 610 -55.04 -49.21 20.62
C GLN A 610 -53.51 -49.28 20.51
N MET A 611 -52.92 -48.28 19.88
CA MET A 611 -51.46 -48.18 19.80
C MET A 611 -50.91 -47.79 21.16
N LYS A 612 -49.78 -48.38 21.57
CA LYS A 612 -49.10 -47.99 22.83
C LYS A 612 -48.58 -46.53 22.81
N GLN A 613 -48.41 -45.96 21.62
CA GLN A 613 -47.96 -44.59 21.38
C GLN A 613 -48.79 -44.00 20.22
N GLY A 614 -49.30 -42.78 20.38
CA GLY A 614 -50.17 -42.12 19.39
C GLY A 614 -51.44 -41.57 20.05
N ASP A 615 -52.53 -41.53 19.30
CA ASP A 615 -53.86 -41.23 19.84
C ASP A 615 -54.54 -42.49 20.41
N ASP A 616 -55.49 -42.32 21.33
CA ASP A 616 -56.23 -43.42 21.97
C ASP A 616 -57.35 -43.98 21.08
N LYS A 617 -57.25 -43.82 19.76
CA LYS A 617 -58.28 -44.31 18.84
C LYS A 617 -58.27 -45.84 18.77
N ILE A 618 -59.45 -46.41 18.71
CA ILE A 618 -59.62 -47.84 18.44
C ILE A 618 -59.30 -48.08 16.97
N ASN A 619 -58.30 -48.93 16.72
CA ASN A 619 -57.88 -49.35 15.40
C ASN A 619 -58.32 -50.80 15.16
N TYR A 620 -58.55 -51.15 13.90
CA TYR A 620 -58.91 -52.51 13.47
C TYR A 620 -57.83 -53.08 12.57
N GLY A 621 -57.50 -54.36 12.74
CA GLY A 621 -56.47 -54.99 11.92
C GLY A 621 -56.16 -56.42 12.32
N PHE A 622 -54.94 -56.85 12.00
CA PHE A 622 -54.41 -58.18 12.31
C PHE A 622 -53.11 -58.08 13.10
N ILE A 623 -52.82 -59.12 13.89
CA ILE A 623 -51.53 -59.27 14.57
C ILE A 623 -50.52 -59.89 13.61
N ALA A 624 -49.43 -59.17 13.30
CA ALA A 624 -48.45 -59.60 12.31
C ALA A 624 -47.78 -60.95 12.65
N GLN A 625 -47.56 -61.23 13.94
CA GLN A 625 -46.99 -62.49 14.42
C GLN A 625 -47.91 -63.70 14.16
N ASP A 626 -49.23 -63.50 14.20
CA ASP A 626 -50.18 -64.57 13.89
C ASP A 626 -50.21 -64.86 12.38
N ILE A 627 -50.07 -63.82 11.55
CA ILE A 627 -49.93 -63.98 10.10
C ILE A 627 -48.63 -64.69 9.73
N GLU A 628 -47.51 -64.34 10.36
CA GLU A 628 -46.21 -64.99 10.15
C GLU A 628 -46.28 -66.51 10.35
N LYS A 629 -47.01 -66.99 11.37
CA LYS A 629 -47.21 -68.43 11.62
C LYS A 629 -47.96 -69.13 10.47
N LEU A 630 -48.81 -68.42 9.74
CA LEU A 630 -49.62 -68.97 8.64
C LEU A 630 -48.86 -68.99 7.31
N ILE A 631 -48.11 -67.94 7.00
CA ILE A 631 -47.49 -67.76 5.67
C ILE A 631 -45.96 -67.87 5.66
N GLY A 632 -45.34 -67.97 6.84
CA GLY A 632 -43.90 -67.92 7.00
C GLY A 632 -43.31 -66.52 6.80
N THR A 633 -41.98 -66.45 6.72
CA THR A 633 -41.22 -65.19 6.62
C THR A 633 -40.99 -64.73 5.19
N ASN A 634 -41.10 -65.62 4.20
CA ASN A 634 -40.83 -65.33 2.79
C ASN A 634 -42.14 -65.04 2.02
N ASN A 635 -42.87 -64.01 2.44
CA ASN A 635 -44.13 -63.60 1.81
C ASN A 635 -44.26 -62.07 1.83
N SER A 636 -44.77 -61.47 0.75
CA SER A 636 -44.87 -60.01 0.62
C SER A 636 -45.83 -59.36 1.61
N MET A 637 -46.84 -60.10 2.09
CA MET A 637 -47.82 -59.61 3.07
C MET A 637 -47.16 -59.22 4.41
N LEU A 638 -46.02 -59.82 4.74
CA LEU A 638 -45.27 -59.57 5.97
C LEU A 638 -44.03 -58.74 5.65
N THR A 639 -43.87 -57.62 6.36
CA THR A 639 -42.61 -56.89 6.38
C THR A 639 -41.89 -57.15 7.70
N ILE A 640 -40.59 -57.40 7.62
CA ILE A 640 -39.75 -57.65 8.79
C ILE A 640 -38.80 -56.47 8.92
N GLY A 641 -38.94 -55.72 10.01
CA GLY A 641 -38.05 -54.63 10.37
C GLY A 641 -36.64 -55.14 10.64
N GLY A 642 -35.65 -54.38 10.18
CA GLY A 642 -34.23 -54.64 10.45
C GLY A 642 -33.74 -54.05 11.79
N ASP A 643 -34.65 -53.60 12.65
CA ASP A 643 -34.37 -53.16 14.01
C ASP A 643 -34.11 -54.35 14.96
N ALA A 644 -33.49 -54.09 16.12
CA ALA A 644 -33.13 -55.12 17.10
C ALA A 644 -34.33 -55.93 17.59
N ASP A 645 -35.50 -55.30 17.65
CA ASP A 645 -36.76 -55.91 18.12
C ASP A 645 -37.50 -56.66 17.00
N ARG A 646 -36.97 -56.65 15.77
CA ARG A 646 -37.57 -57.29 14.60
C ARG A 646 -39.03 -56.87 14.41
N THR A 647 -39.29 -55.55 14.40
CA THR A 647 -40.66 -55.02 14.29
C THR A 647 -41.34 -55.53 13.01
N LEU A 648 -42.44 -56.28 13.16
CA LEU A 648 -43.20 -56.81 12.03
C LEU A 648 -44.27 -55.81 11.56
N GLY A 649 -44.50 -55.75 10.25
CA GLY A 649 -45.57 -54.97 9.64
C GLY A 649 -46.36 -55.81 8.62
N LEU A 650 -47.55 -55.33 8.26
CA LEU A 650 -48.41 -55.98 7.29
C LEU A 650 -48.70 -55.07 6.10
N ARG A 651 -48.69 -55.65 4.90
CA ARG A 651 -49.16 -55.00 3.67
C ARG A 651 -50.61 -55.39 3.41
N TYR A 652 -51.54 -54.60 3.96
CA TYR A 652 -52.97 -54.90 3.85
C TYR A 652 -53.47 -55.03 2.40
N THR A 653 -52.87 -54.31 1.45
CA THR A 653 -53.20 -54.42 0.02
C THR A 653 -52.92 -55.81 -0.56
N ASP A 654 -51.96 -56.55 -0.01
CA ASP A 654 -51.56 -57.86 -0.53
C ASP A 654 -52.60 -58.94 -0.18
N PHE A 655 -53.50 -58.69 0.79
CA PHE A 655 -54.60 -59.59 1.16
C PHE A 655 -55.76 -59.55 0.15
N ILE A 656 -55.82 -58.55 -0.74
CA ILE A 656 -56.92 -58.38 -1.69
C ILE A 656 -57.03 -59.60 -2.62
N ALA A 657 -55.90 -60.12 -3.14
CA ALA A 657 -55.95 -61.26 -4.05
C ALA A 657 -56.45 -62.56 -3.39
N PRO A 658 -55.97 -62.97 -2.20
CA PRO A 658 -56.57 -64.07 -1.44
C PRO A 658 -58.06 -63.85 -1.10
N LEU A 659 -58.47 -62.63 -0.77
CA LEU A 659 -59.88 -62.31 -0.50
C LEU A 659 -60.75 -62.52 -1.75
N VAL A 660 -60.28 -62.09 -2.92
CA VAL A 660 -60.98 -62.34 -4.20
C VAL A 660 -61.10 -63.84 -4.47
N LYS A 661 -60.02 -64.61 -4.25
CA LYS A 661 -60.05 -66.07 -4.42
C LYS A 661 -61.01 -66.75 -3.45
N ALA A 662 -61.03 -66.32 -2.18
CA ALA A 662 -61.96 -66.82 -1.18
C ALA A 662 -63.42 -66.57 -1.57
N LEU A 663 -63.73 -65.37 -2.09
CA LEU A 663 -65.07 -65.05 -2.60
C LEU A 663 -65.46 -65.93 -3.80
N GLN A 664 -64.53 -66.20 -4.70
CA GLN A 664 -64.77 -67.12 -5.83
C GLN A 664 -65.08 -68.55 -5.35
N GLU A 665 -64.31 -69.06 -4.39
CA GLU A 665 -64.54 -70.39 -3.81
C GLU A 665 -65.85 -70.47 -3.03
N GLN A 666 -66.17 -69.42 -2.26
CA GLN A 666 -67.44 -69.32 -1.55
C GLN A 666 -68.63 -69.26 -2.50
N GLN A 667 -68.50 -68.58 -3.65
CA GLN A 667 -69.55 -68.53 -4.66
C GLN A 667 -69.86 -69.91 -5.23
N VAL A 668 -68.84 -70.75 -5.47
CA VAL A 668 -69.03 -72.15 -5.89
C VAL A 668 -69.81 -72.94 -4.85
N GLN A 669 -69.52 -72.77 -3.55
CA GLN A 669 -70.27 -73.43 -2.49
C GLN A 669 -71.72 -72.94 -2.41
N ILE A 670 -71.96 -71.64 -2.58
CA ILE A 670 -73.31 -71.06 -2.60
C ILE A 670 -74.12 -71.62 -3.76
N ASP A 671 -73.53 -71.72 -4.95
CA ASP A 671 -74.24 -72.25 -6.12
C ASP A 671 -74.55 -73.74 -5.98
N ALA A 672 -73.64 -74.51 -5.38
CA ALA A 672 -73.90 -75.90 -5.01
C ALA A 672 -75.06 -76.02 -4.01
N LEU A 673 -75.05 -75.22 -2.93
CA LEU A 673 -76.12 -75.19 -1.93
C LEU A 673 -77.46 -74.73 -2.52
N LYS A 674 -77.46 -73.81 -3.50
CA LYS A 674 -78.68 -73.39 -4.20
C LYS A 674 -79.23 -74.51 -5.08
N ALA A 675 -78.36 -75.23 -5.79
CA ALA A 675 -78.77 -76.38 -6.61
C ALA A 675 -79.35 -77.49 -5.74
N GLU A 676 -78.71 -77.81 -4.62
CA GLU A 676 -79.22 -78.77 -3.63
C GLU A 676 -80.57 -78.32 -3.06
N ASN A 677 -80.72 -77.06 -2.66
CA ASN A 677 -82.00 -76.53 -2.19
C ASN A 677 -83.09 -76.55 -3.27
N ALA A 678 -82.75 -76.35 -4.54
CA ALA A 678 -83.71 -76.46 -5.64
C ALA A 678 -84.16 -77.92 -5.81
N GLN A 679 -83.24 -78.88 -5.72
CA GLN A 679 -83.57 -80.30 -5.74
C GLN A 679 -84.44 -80.69 -4.55
N LEU A 680 -84.07 -80.30 -3.32
CA LEU A 680 -84.86 -80.55 -2.12
C LEU A 680 -86.28 -79.97 -2.20
N LYS A 681 -86.45 -78.80 -2.84
CA LYS A 681 -87.78 -78.23 -3.09
C LYS A 681 -88.60 -79.05 -4.09
N ASN A 682 -87.96 -79.59 -5.13
CA ASN A 682 -88.62 -80.48 -6.08
C ASN A 682 -89.03 -81.79 -5.40
N ASP A 683 -88.13 -82.41 -4.66
CA ASP A 683 -88.40 -83.65 -3.91
C ASP A 683 -89.53 -83.44 -2.88
N ALA A 684 -89.52 -82.30 -2.17
CA ALA A 684 -90.58 -81.96 -1.22
C ALA A 684 -91.94 -81.76 -1.89
N LYS A 685 -91.97 -81.17 -3.09
CA LYS A 685 -93.19 -81.03 -3.91
C LYS A 685 -93.71 -82.39 -4.35
N GLU A 686 -92.83 -83.27 -4.83
CA GLU A 686 -93.19 -84.63 -5.24
C GLU A 686 -93.76 -85.43 -4.06
N ILE A 687 -93.17 -85.33 -2.86
CA ILE A 687 -93.72 -85.95 -1.65
C ILE A 687 -95.10 -85.36 -1.27
N GLN A 688 -95.32 -84.06 -1.44
CA GLN A 688 -96.64 -83.44 -1.21
C GLN A 688 -97.68 -83.97 -2.20
N ASP A 689 -97.33 -84.06 -3.48
CA ASP A 689 -98.19 -84.59 -4.53
C ASP A 689 -98.54 -86.07 -4.24
N LEU A 690 -97.55 -86.89 -3.89
CA LEU A 690 -97.75 -88.29 -3.46
C LEU A 690 -98.62 -88.41 -2.20
N LYS A 691 -98.47 -87.51 -1.22
CA LYS A 691 -99.35 -87.48 -0.04
C LYS A 691 -100.78 -87.10 -0.40
N ALA A 692 -100.99 -86.15 -1.31
CA ALA A 692 -102.30 -85.77 -1.79
C ALA A 692 -102.98 -86.94 -2.53
N GLU A 693 -102.24 -87.66 -3.38
CA GLU A 693 -102.70 -88.88 -4.03
C GLU A 693 -103.04 -89.99 -3.03
N LEU A 694 -102.19 -90.23 -2.02
CA LEU A 694 -102.45 -91.20 -0.97
C LEU A 694 -103.72 -90.86 -0.16
N GLU A 695 -103.93 -89.58 0.19
CA GLU A 695 -105.14 -89.13 0.88
C GLU A 695 -106.39 -89.23 -0.02
N ALA A 696 -106.26 -88.99 -1.33
CA ALA A 696 -107.33 -89.23 -2.29
C ALA A 696 -107.69 -90.73 -2.38
N ILE A 697 -106.70 -91.61 -2.43
CA ILE A 697 -106.88 -93.07 -2.41
C ILE A 697 -107.53 -93.52 -1.08
N LYS A 698 -107.06 -93.03 0.07
CA LYS A 698 -107.68 -93.31 1.38
C LYS A 698 -109.14 -92.86 1.45
N LYS A 699 -109.50 -91.73 0.82
CA LYS A 699 -110.89 -91.27 0.70
C LYS A 699 -111.74 -92.20 -0.16
N MET A 700 -111.18 -92.79 -1.22
CA MET A 700 -111.88 -93.78 -2.06
C MET A 700 -112.09 -95.12 -1.35
N LEU A 701 -111.18 -95.53 -0.46
CA LEU A 701 -111.28 -96.77 0.33
C LEU A 701 -112.20 -96.68 1.57
N LYS A 702 -112.72 -95.49 1.92
CA LYS A 702 -113.65 -95.27 3.05
C LYS A 702 -115.14 -95.22 2.65
N LYS A 703 -115.46 -95.51 1.39
CA LYS A 703 -116.81 -95.86 0.92
C LYS A 703 -116.83 -97.35 0.61
#